data_AF-A0A0G1HUM2-F1
#
_entry.id   AF-A0A0G1HUM2-F1
#
_cell.length_a   1.000
_cell.length_b   1.000
_cell.length_c   1.000
_cell.angle_alpha   90.00
_cell.angle_beta   90.00
_cell.angle_gamma   90.00
#
_symmetry.space_group_name_H-M   'P 1'
#
loop_
_entity.id
_entity.type
_entity.pdbx_description
1 polymer ?
#
loop_
_entity_poly.entity_id
_entity_poly.type
_entity_poly.pdbx_seq_one_letter_code
_entity_poly.pdbx_strand_id
1 'polypeptide(L)'
;MIFIFLINTLVIINIHFLHSSLFGALFLVLYLIVNGYFVGKVTGKLFFIQESMIRLLFGALIVFLAVASFGGIFITFFRFNDFILSGVTLLVSLIAMEISEHNKGLFSVSMMREIIFNVLRSFRAIARELVNAPIPSVRTLILIAIILLFGLGFYTLFSLSYAEIYIKTPWDVIPDQFVLVIALLSLWLLYKIFTKPAFFLLVPIILFSLLQHLYIPAVYRLPYGGDTWRHTASMMEIEDNGFLSSSSYDTLKIGSFIMPSSVFTTSSYASFWAGGIFLNRALNVGLISIMVWWQYLIFSLALPILFFLLFDCICDKNRSVSLLGAFLPSLFFPMQAYGAVSLPVGFGFLVFMIFLLATVFWLKKREKKYFIALCIVLILLAIQYVVYVLFGALILGFLIVQKRTSRVLRIAYLIVSSALVPIISLFVSPNARLDILTTGASHILDFWKHTLLYLFGLKGMDGYYLHTGNLLWHSMRDRLTDLPLFSWNYLDTLLFFCFVAAISASIFWMCRRRAINNNPVSALFLYILFIGLMSIFLDRSYLGGIHLLTERLDLIIDTAFIFFLIGGFISVRDRYGRQPIFLWTSIVILAVMVGSTYSSGPIHGRVTMSHYNAMQALYVDMLKTGRTDYCVLSEHFPLAALESSSRGRVKNGNFPIKYGYLEEGGKIFIKMFSRPDILWMKEAAQKSKTRGCYFVLDQRFLVDWNKTQIRWLLGREVIEVDDVHIWRYDISTL
;
A
#
# COMPACT_ATOMS: atom_id res chain seq x y z
N MET A 1 -3.59 -8.50 -34.83
CA MET A 1 -4.73 -7.57 -34.80
C MET A 1 -6.06 -8.24 -34.43
N ILE A 2 -6.67 -9.08 -35.27
CA ILE A 2 -8.02 -9.68 -35.04
C ILE A 2 -8.15 -10.36 -33.67
N PHE A 3 -7.15 -11.15 -33.26
CA PHE A 3 -7.16 -11.85 -31.96
C PHE A 3 -7.12 -10.92 -30.74
N ILE A 4 -6.35 -9.83 -30.80
CA ILE A 4 -6.30 -8.83 -29.72
C ILE A 4 -7.62 -8.08 -29.64
N PHE A 5 -8.17 -7.72 -30.80
CA PHE A 5 -9.48 -7.09 -30.88
C PHE A 5 -10.55 -7.99 -30.26
N LEU A 6 -10.58 -9.29 -30.62
CA LEU A 6 -11.49 -10.27 -30.04
C LEU A 6 -11.40 -10.32 -28.51
N ILE A 7 -10.20 -10.37 -27.94
CA ILE A 7 -10.02 -10.43 -26.48
C ILE A 7 -10.47 -9.15 -25.78
N ASN A 8 -10.19 -7.98 -26.38
CA ASN A 8 -10.71 -6.70 -25.88
C ASN A 8 -12.24 -6.69 -25.94
N THR A 9 -12.81 -7.15 -27.05
CA THR A 9 -14.25 -7.26 -27.23
C THR A 9 -14.88 -8.16 -26.17
N LEU A 10 -14.25 -9.26 -25.76
CA LEU A 10 -14.77 -10.11 -24.66
C LEU A 10 -14.86 -9.36 -23.33
N VAL A 11 -13.83 -8.60 -22.96
CA VAL A 11 -13.86 -7.76 -21.73
C VAL A 11 -14.95 -6.69 -21.84
N ILE A 12 -15.02 -6.01 -22.99
CA ILE A 12 -16.04 -4.97 -23.25
C ILE A 12 -17.46 -5.56 -23.23
N ILE A 13 -17.65 -6.77 -23.79
CA ILE A 13 -18.93 -7.48 -23.74
C ILE A 13 -19.34 -7.74 -22.29
N ASN A 14 -18.40 -8.12 -21.43
CA ASN A 14 -18.73 -8.33 -20.02
C ASN A 14 -19.06 -7.03 -19.28
N ILE A 15 -18.37 -5.94 -19.61
CA ILE A 15 -18.61 -4.62 -19.04
C ILE A 15 -20.00 -4.10 -19.39
N HIS A 16 -20.48 -4.27 -20.63
CA HIS A 16 -21.72 -3.66 -21.11
C HIS A 16 -22.94 -4.59 -21.17
N PHE A 17 -22.75 -5.90 -21.28
CA PHE A 17 -23.85 -6.82 -21.60
C PHE A 17 -23.94 -8.04 -20.69
N LEU A 18 -22.83 -8.78 -20.52
CA LEU A 18 -22.88 -10.10 -19.87
C LEU A 18 -22.97 -10.01 -18.35
N HIS A 19 -22.25 -9.06 -17.74
CA HIS A 19 -22.18 -8.86 -16.30
C HIS A 19 -22.04 -10.17 -15.50
N SER A 20 -21.14 -11.07 -15.90
CA SER A 20 -20.90 -12.31 -15.15
C SER A 20 -19.50 -12.32 -14.55
N SER A 21 -19.41 -12.76 -13.30
CA SER A 21 -18.13 -12.81 -12.58
C SER A 21 -17.19 -13.90 -13.07
N LEU A 22 -17.73 -15.08 -13.38
CA LEU A 22 -16.95 -16.20 -13.91
C LEU A 22 -16.32 -15.86 -15.28
N PHE A 23 -17.15 -15.43 -16.23
CA PHE A 23 -16.67 -15.02 -17.56
C PHE A 23 -15.83 -13.75 -17.50
N GLY A 24 -16.17 -12.79 -16.63
CA GLY A 24 -15.36 -11.59 -16.40
C GLY A 24 -13.94 -11.91 -15.94
N ALA A 25 -13.79 -12.81 -14.97
CA ALA A 25 -12.50 -13.28 -14.51
C ALA A 25 -11.72 -13.97 -15.64
N LEU A 26 -12.36 -14.85 -16.41
CA LEU A 26 -11.74 -15.53 -17.56
C LEU A 26 -11.26 -14.52 -18.62
N PHE A 27 -12.11 -13.56 -19.00
CA PHE A 27 -11.79 -12.54 -20.01
C PHE A 27 -10.70 -11.59 -19.54
N LEU A 28 -10.71 -11.19 -18.27
CA LEU A 28 -9.66 -10.36 -17.68
C LEU A 28 -8.31 -11.09 -17.67
N VAL A 29 -8.28 -12.37 -17.28
CA VAL A 29 -7.05 -13.17 -17.29
C VAL A 29 -6.52 -13.31 -18.72
N LEU A 30 -7.39 -13.59 -19.71
CA LEU A 30 -6.99 -13.65 -21.12
C LEU A 30 -6.47 -12.30 -21.62
N TYR A 31 -7.13 -11.20 -21.27
CA TYR A 31 -6.70 -9.84 -21.59
C TYR A 31 -5.31 -9.52 -21.04
N LEU A 32 -5.06 -9.82 -19.76
CA LEU A 32 -3.78 -9.58 -19.11
C LEU A 32 -2.67 -10.50 -19.65
N ILE A 33 -2.96 -11.76 -19.95
CA ILE A 33 -1.97 -12.68 -20.54
C ILE A 33 -1.57 -12.21 -21.94
N VAL A 34 -2.53 -11.86 -22.79
CA VAL A 34 -2.24 -11.53 -24.20
C VAL A 34 -1.57 -10.17 -24.32
N ASN A 35 -2.13 -9.12 -23.71
CA ASN A 35 -1.49 -7.81 -23.72
C ASN A 35 -0.18 -7.82 -22.92
N GLY A 36 -0.16 -8.52 -21.78
CA GLY A 36 1.03 -8.67 -20.95
C GLY A 36 2.16 -9.39 -21.67
N TYR A 37 1.85 -10.32 -22.58
CA TYR A 37 2.85 -10.93 -23.43
C TYR A 37 3.51 -9.91 -24.37
N PHE A 38 2.72 -9.09 -25.08
CA PHE A 38 3.26 -8.09 -26.00
C PHE A 38 4.11 -7.03 -25.27
N VAL A 39 3.57 -6.47 -24.19
CA VAL A 39 4.30 -5.52 -23.33
C VAL A 39 5.52 -6.19 -22.71
N GLY A 40 5.39 -7.43 -22.26
CA GLY A 40 6.46 -8.25 -21.67
C GLY A 40 7.62 -8.50 -22.63
N LYS A 41 7.36 -8.64 -23.93
CA LYS A 41 8.40 -8.77 -24.96
C LYS A 41 9.20 -7.49 -25.12
N VAL A 42 8.52 -6.36 -25.18
CA VAL A 42 9.12 -5.03 -25.31
C VAL A 42 9.95 -4.71 -24.06
N THR A 43 9.32 -4.81 -22.90
CA THR A 43 9.93 -4.51 -21.61
C THR A 43 11.01 -5.52 -21.25
N GLY A 44 10.88 -6.77 -21.66
CA GLY A 44 11.93 -7.78 -21.53
C GLY A 44 13.16 -7.48 -22.37
N LYS A 45 13.01 -6.92 -23.57
CA LYS A 45 14.14 -6.40 -24.35
C LYS A 45 14.72 -5.13 -23.72
N LEU A 46 13.87 -4.21 -23.25
CA LEU A 46 14.28 -2.96 -22.62
C LEU A 46 15.10 -3.24 -21.35
N PHE A 47 14.57 -4.04 -20.43
CA PHE A 47 15.18 -4.33 -19.13
C PHE A 47 15.99 -5.64 -19.12
N PHE A 48 16.32 -6.21 -20.29
CA PHE A 48 17.10 -7.46 -20.43
C PHE A 48 16.60 -8.67 -19.61
N ILE A 49 15.28 -8.81 -19.48
CA ILE A 49 14.63 -9.91 -18.76
C ILE A 49 14.68 -11.17 -19.63
N GLN A 50 15.47 -12.16 -19.21
CA GLN A 50 15.64 -13.41 -19.96
C GLN A 50 14.45 -14.36 -19.78
N GLU A 51 13.89 -14.41 -18.58
CA GLU A 51 12.90 -15.41 -18.18
C GLU A 51 11.51 -15.08 -18.74
N SER A 52 10.94 -16.00 -19.51
CA SER A 52 9.65 -15.81 -20.20
C SER A 52 8.49 -15.55 -19.24
N MET A 53 8.45 -16.27 -18.11
CA MET A 53 7.41 -16.11 -17.10
C MET A 53 7.45 -14.73 -16.43
N ILE A 54 8.64 -14.23 -16.04
CA ILE A 54 8.76 -12.88 -15.47
C ILE A 54 8.37 -11.83 -16.50
N ARG A 55 8.80 -11.97 -17.75
CA ARG A 55 8.39 -11.04 -18.82
C ARG A 55 6.87 -10.95 -18.92
N LEU A 56 6.19 -12.09 -18.90
CA LEU A 56 4.73 -12.14 -18.96
C LEU A 56 4.08 -11.47 -17.74
N LEU A 57 4.50 -11.83 -16.53
CA LEU A 57 3.92 -11.27 -15.29
C LEU A 57 4.19 -9.77 -15.15
N PHE A 58 5.41 -9.33 -15.45
CA PHE A 58 5.79 -7.92 -15.45
C PHE A 58 5.06 -7.13 -16.54
N GLY A 59 4.90 -7.72 -17.72
CA GLY A 59 4.11 -7.12 -18.79
C GLY A 59 2.62 -7.00 -18.43
N ALA A 60 2.04 -8.03 -17.82
CA ALA A 60 0.65 -8.02 -17.34
C ALA A 60 0.44 -6.94 -16.26
N LEU A 61 1.41 -6.80 -15.33
CA LEU A 61 1.42 -5.72 -14.35
C LEU A 61 1.44 -4.34 -15.04
N ILE A 62 2.32 -4.12 -16.02
CA ILE A 62 2.38 -2.85 -16.75
C ILE A 62 1.08 -2.56 -17.50
N VAL A 63 0.45 -3.57 -18.12
CA VAL A 63 -0.85 -3.40 -18.79
C VAL A 63 -1.91 -2.95 -17.79
N PHE A 64 -2.01 -3.61 -16.64
CA PHE A 64 -2.96 -3.24 -15.61
C PHE A 64 -2.73 -1.81 -15.10
N LEU A 65 -1.47 -1.48 -14.77
CA LEU A 65 -1.09 -0.13 -14.33
C LEU A 65 -1.32 0.93 -15.41
N ALA A 66 -1.15 0.59 -16.69
CA ALA A 66 -1.45 1.47 -17.81
C ALA A 66 -2.95 1.74 -17.94
N VAL A 67 -3.80 0.70 -17.90
CA VAL A 67 -5.27 0.88 -17.91
C VAL A 67 -5.71 1.76 -16.74
N ALA A 68 -5.22 1.47 -15.54
CA ALA A 68 -5.49 2.28 -14.34
C ALA A 68 -5.00 3.73 -14.52
N SER A 69 -3.81 3.94 -15.07
CA SER A 69 -3.24 5.28 -15.28
C SER A 69 -4.03 6.07 -16.33
N PHE A 70 -4.23 5.52 -17.53
CA PHE A 70 -5.01 6.20 -18.57
C PHE A 70 -6.45 6.47 -18.11
N GLY A 71 -7.09 5.52 -17.42
CA GLY A 71 -8.41 5.75 -16.80
C GLY A 71 -8.38 6.89 -15.77
N GLY A 72 -7.31 6.99 -14.96
CA GLY A 72 -7.12 8.08 -14.00
C GLY A 72 -6.98 9.45 -14.65
N ILE A 73 -6.34 9.54 -15.82
CA ILE A 73 -6.33 10.78 -16.63
C ILE A 73 -7.76 11.17 -16.97
N PHE A 74 -8.58 10.23 -17.44
CA PHE A 74 -9.96 10.53 -17.77
C PHE A 74 -10.80 10.94 -16.57
N ILE A 75 -10.65 10.30 -15.41
CA ILE A 75 -11.32 10.73 -14.16
C ILE A 75 -10.95 12.18 -13.81
N THR A 76 -9.67 12.54 -13.97
CA THR A 76 -9.17 13.87 -13.59
C THR A 76 -9.71 14.98 -14.50
N PHE A 77 -9.75 14.74 -15.81
CA PHE A 77 -10.02 15.79 -16.81
C PHE A 77 -11.40 15.70 -17.46
N PHE A 78 -12.11 14.58 -17.34
CA PHE A 78 -13.36 14.31 -18.06
C PHE A 78 -14.39 13.61 -17.18
N ARG A 79 -15.65 13.61 -17.62
CA ARG A 79 -16.71 12.83 -17.01
C ARG A 79 -16.54 11.35 -17.39
N PHE A 80 -16.11 10.55 -16.43
CA PHE A 80 -15.81 9.12 -16.61
C PHE A 80 -17.08 8.28 -16.82
N ASN A 81 -17.01 7.27 -17.69
CA ASN A 81 -18.08 6.31 -17.93
C ASN A 81 -17.55 5.00 -18.54
N ASP A 82 -18.42 4.01 -18.70
CA ASP A 82 -18.05 2.67 -19.20
C ASP A 82 -17.55 2.68 -20.66
N PHE A 83 -17.97 3.65 -21.48
CA PHE A 83 -17.45 3.82 -22.85
C PHE A 83 -16.01 4.30 -22.85
N ILE A 84 -15.67 5.28 -22.00
CA ILE A 84 -14.31 5.75 -21.80
C ILE A 84 -13.43 4.63 -21.28
N LEU A 85 -13.90 3.88 -20.29
CA LEU A 85 -13.18 2.72 -19.75
C LEU A 85 -12.88 1.69 -20.85
N SER A 86 -13.88 1.37 -21.68
CA SER A 86 -13.73 0.47 -22.84
C SER A 86 -12.72 1.01 -23.85
N GLY A 87 -12.80 2.31 -24.17
CA GLY A 87 -11.85 3.00 -25.04
C GLY A 87 -10.41 2.94 -24.51
N VAL A 88 -10.22 3.13 -23.20
CA VAL A 88 -8.91 3.01 -22.53
C VAL A 88 -8.36 1.59 -22.63
N THR A 89 -9.18 0.55 -22.37
CA THR A 89 -8.73 -0.85 -22.46
C THR A 89 -8.26 -1.22 -23.87
N LEU A 90 -8.99 -0.73 -24.89
CA LEU A 90 -8.62 -0.88 -26.29
C LEU A 90 -7.34 -0.10 -26.63
N LEU A 91 -7.25 1.16 -26.21
CA LEU A 91 -6.09 2.02 -26.44
C LEU A 91 -4.80 1.39 -25.90
N VAL A 92 -4.82 0.88 -24.67
CA VAL A 92 -3.66 0.20 -24.07
C VAL A 92 -3.25 -1.03 -24.89
N SER A 93 -4.21 -1.80 -25.37
CA SER A 93 -3.95 -2.97 -26.23
C SER A 93 -3.37 -2.58 -27.59
N LEU A 94 -3.85 -1.49 -28.20
CA LEU A 94 -3.33 -0.97 -29.46
C LEU A 94 -1.88 -0.48 -29.29
N ILE A 95 -1.60 0.28 -28.24
CA ILE A 95 -0.23 0.73 -27.90
C ILE A 95 0.69 -0.48 -27.68
N ALA A 96 0.24 -1.49 -26.92
CA ALA A 96 1.01 -2.71 -26.68
C ALA A 96 1.34 -3.46 -27.98
N MET A 97 0.38 -3.53 -28.91
CA MET A 97 0.55 -4.18 -30.20
C MET A 97 1.53 -3.40 -31.10
N GLU A 98 1.32 -2.09 -31.27
CA GLU A 98 2.15 -1.24 -32.14
C GLU A 98 3.62 -1.29 -31.75
N ILE A 99 3.90 -1.19 -30.44
CA ILE A 99 5.27 -1.26 -29.92
C ILE A 99 5.88 -2.67 -30.15
N SER A 100 5.07 -3.73 -30.15
CA SER A 100 5.53 -5.11 -30.43
C SER A 100 5.74 -5.39 -31.92
N GLU A 101 4.88 -4.88 -32.80
CA GLU A 101 4.98 -5.07 -34.26
C GLU A 101 6.22 -4.39 -34.83
N HIS A 102 6.54 -3.17 -34.36
CA HIS A 102 7.79 -2.49 -34.69
C HIS A 102 9.04 -3.29 -34.28
N ASN A 103 8.88 -4.23 -33.35
CA ASN A 103 9.91 -5.14 -32.86
C ASN A 103 9.91 -6.53 -33.55
N LYS A 104 9.25 -6.66 -34.72
CA LYS A 104 9.06 -7.89 -35.52
C LYS A 104 8.43 -9.03 -34.72
N GLY A 105 7.46 -8.72 -33.85
CA GLY A 105 6.85 -9.69 -32.94
C GLY A 105 5.39 -9.99 -33.22
N LEU A 106 5.11 -10.84 -34.22
CA LEU A 106 3.78 -11.43 -34.37
C LEU A 106 3.56 -12.54 -33.33
N PHE A 107 2.34 -12.62 -32.83
CA PHE A 107 1.87 -13.69 -31.95
C PHE A 107 1.67 -14.97 -32.76
N SER A 108 2.35 -16.07 -32.39
CA SER A 108 2.25 -17.36 -33.09
C SER A 108 1.61 -18.42 -32.18
N VAL A 109 0.88 -19.37 -32.75
CA VAL A 109 0.30 -20.51 -31.99
C VAL A 109 1.40 -21.35 -31.31
N SER A 110 2.58 -21.44 -31.94
CA SER A 110 3.77 -22.10 -31.36
C SER A 110 4.22 -21.47 -30.03
N MET A 111 3.91 -20.20 -29.79
CA MET A 111 4.33 -19.44 -28.61
C MET A 111 3.42 -19.64 -27.41
N MET A 112 2.10 -19.75 -27.60
CA MET A 112 1.20 -20.19 -26.52
C MET A 112 1.61 -21.59 -26.04
N ARG A 113 2.00 -22.45 -26.99
CA ARG A 113 2.62 -23.75 -26.72
C ARG A 113 3.92 -23.61 -25.92
N GLU A 114 4.78 -22.63 -26.23
CA GLU A 114 6.03 -22.38 -25.50
C GLU A 114 5.81 -21.85 -24.08
N ILE A 115 4.85 -20.94 -23.87
CA ILE A 115 4.47 -20.45 -22.52
C ILE A 115 3.93 -21.61 -21.70
N ILE A 116 2.95 -22.35 -22.24
CA ILE A 116 2.37 -23.53 -21.58
C ILE A 116 3.47 -24.56 -21.30
N PHE A 117 4.36 -24.80 -22.25
CA PHE A 117 5.47 -25.74 -22.10
C PHE A 117 6.46 -25.30 -21.02
N ASN A 118 6.78 -24.01 -20.91
CA ASN A 118 7.67 -23.47 -19.87
C ASN A 118 7.02 -23.53 -18.47
N VAL A 119 5.73 -23.23 -18.37
CA VAL A 119 4.96 -23.39 -17.12
C VAL A 119 4.93 -24.88 -16.73
N LEU A 120 4.54 -25.76 -17.65
CA LEU A 120 4.54 -27.21 -17.43
C LEU A 120 5.95 -27.74 -17.13
N ARG A 121 7.00 -27.18 -17.71
CA ARG A 121 8.40 -27.54 -17.41
C ARG A 121 8.78 -27.16 -15.99
N SER A 122 8.34 -25.99 -15.51
CA SER A 122 8.51 -25.54 -14.13
C SER A 122 7.82 -26.50 -13.17
N PHE A 123 6.54 -26.81 -13.42
CA PHE A 123 5.80 -27.81 -12.64
C PHE A 123 6.43 -29.20 -12.71
N ARG A 124 6.90 -29.63 -13.89
CA ARG A 124 7.60 -30.91 -14.08
C ARG A 124 8.98 -30.94 -13.43
N ALA A 125 9.64 -29.81 -13.22
CA ALA A 125 10.91 -29.75 -12.49
C ALA A 125 10.66 -29.98 -10.99
N ILE A 126 9.64 -29.32 -10.44
CA ILE A 126 9.16 -29.55 -9.06
C ILE A 126 8.67 -31.00 -8.91
N ALA A 127 7.88 -31.49 -9.86
CA ALA A 127 7.36 -32.85 -9.85
C ALA A 127 8.45 -33.92 -10.07
N ARG A 128 9.51 -33.62 -10.83
CA ARG A 128 10.65 -34.56 -10.97
C ARG A 128 11.49 -34.64 -9.71
N GLU A 129 11.62 -33.57 -8.94
CA GLU A 129 12.16 -33.67 -7.56
C GLU A 129 11.28 -34.55 -6.66
N LEU A 130 9.96 -34.58 -6.89
CA LEU A 130 9.01 -35.41 -6.13
C LEU A 130 9.02 -36.90 -6.55
N VAL A 131 9.02 -37.18 -7.86
CA VAL A 131 8.79 -38.53 -8.41
C VAL A 131 10.07 -39.37 -8.50
N ASN A 132 11.24 -38.75 -8.73
CA ASN A 132 12.49 -39.48 -8.91
C ASN A 132 13.29 -39.68 -7.61
N ALA A 133 12.70 -39.40 -6.44
CA ALA A 133 13.30 -39.72 -5.16
C ALA A 133 12.96 -41.17 -4.79
N PRO A 134 13.92 -42.11 -4.84
CA PRO A 134 13.65 -43.48 -4.43
C PRO A 134 13.49 -43.51 -2.91
N ILE A 135 12.33 -43.99 -2.42
CA ILE A 135 11.93 -44.00 -0.98
C ILE A 135 11.72 -42.55 -0.48
N PRO A 136 10.90 -42.21 0.54
CA PRO A 136 10.82 -40.81 0.99
C PRO A 136 12.17 -40.39 1.56
N SER A 137 13.05 -39.87 0.69
CA SER A 137 14.27 -39.21 1.08
C SER A 137 13.89 -38.05 2.01
N VAL A 138 14.78 -37.69 2.94
CA VAL A 138 14.59 -36.53 3.83
C VAL A 138 14.16 -35.28 3.05
N ARG A 139 14.59 -35.14 1.78
CA ARG A 139 14.20 -34.04 0.89
C ARG A 139 12.71 -34.07 0.51
N THR A 140 12.16 -35.24 0.22
CA THR A 140 10.74 -35.43 -0.11
C THR A 140 9.88 -35.09 1.10
N LEU A 141 10.27 -35.53 2.30
CA LEU A 141 9.58 -35.20 3.56
C LEU A 141 9.60 -33.70 3.84
N ILE A 142 10.76 -33.04 3.65
CA ILE A 142 10.87 -31.59 3.79
C ILE A 142 9.93 -30.87 2.82
N LEU A 143 9.88 -31.28 1.55
CA LEU A 143 9.01 -30.66 0.57
C LEU A 143 7.52 -30.84 0.91
N ILE A 144 7.11 -32.03 1.32
CA ILE A 144 5.75 -32.29 1.81
C ILE A 144 5.44 -31.40 3.02
N ALA A 145 6.36 -31.31 3.99
CA ALA A 145 6.19 -30.45 5.15
C ALA A 145 6.01 -28.98 4.78
N ILE A 146 6.72 -28.48 3.76
CA ILE A 146 6.57 -27.09 3.28
C ILE A 146 5.23 -26.86 2.59
N ILE A 147 4.79 -27.80 1.75
CA ILE A 147 3.46 -27.73 1.11
C ILE A 147 2.37 -27.73 2.18
N LEU A 148 2.51 -28.59 3.19
CA LEU A 148 1.61 -28.63 4.35
C LEU A 148 1.68 -27.34 5.18
N LEU A 149 2.85 -26.72 5.36
CA LEU A 149 2.99 -25.44 6.05
C LEU A 149 2.30 -24.30 5.30
N PHE A 150 2.46 -24.22 3.98
CA PHE A 150 1.70 -23.26 3.17
C PHE A 150 0.19 -23.53 3.27
N GLY A 151 -0.23 -24.79 3.10
CA GLY A 151 -1.62 -25.21 3.19
C GLY A 151 -2.24 -24.88 4.55
N LEU A 152 -1.54 -25.20 5.64
CA LEU A 152 -1.92 -24.84 7.00
C LEU A 152 -2.02 -23.32 7.15
N GLY A 153 -1.05 -22.57 6.62
CA GLY A 153 -1.06 -21.12 6.68
C GLY A 153 -2.30 -20.50 6.03
N PHE A 154 -2.59 -20.89 4.78
CA PHE A 154 -3.80 -20.42 4.08
C PHE A 154 -5.07 -20.89 4.77
N TYR A 155 -5.14 -22.15 5.19
CA TYR A 155 -6.29 -22.71 5.89
C TYR A 155 -6.61 -21.94 7.18
N THR A 156 -5.61 -21.70 8.04
CA THR A 156 -5.77 -20.95 9.28
C THR A 156 -6.39 -19.60 9.00
N LEU A 157 -5.85 -18.81 8.07
CA LEU A 157 -6.38 -17.47 7.79
C LEU A 157 -7.78 -17.48 7.17
N PHE A 158 -8.07 -18.39 6.23
CA PHE A 158 -9.39 -18.46 5.59
C PHE A 158 -10.48 -19.05 6.49
N SER A 159 -10.11 -19.86 7.49
CA SER A 159 -11.04 -20.40 8.48
C SER A 159 -11.54 -19.32 9.46
N LEU A 160 -10.82 -18.21 9.57
CA LEU A 160 -11.23 -17.06 10.38
C LEU A 160 -12.14 -16.15 9.55
N SER A 161 -13.29 -15.79 10.11
CA SER A 161 -14.20 -14.80 9.53
C SER A 161 -14.83 -13.98 10.64
N TYR A 162 -14.34 -12.75 10.81
CA TYR A 162 -14.78 -11.84 11.88
C TYR A 162 -15.32 -10.55 11.28
N ALA A 163 -16.13 -10.59 10.23
CA ALA A 163 -16.70 -9.36 9.64
C ALA A 163 -17.62 -8.59 10.60
N GLU A 164 -18.28 -9.30 11.52
CA GLU A 164 -19.36 -8.79 12.37
C GLU A 164 -18.84 -8.18 13.69
N ILE A 165 -17.78 -8.75 14.27
CA ILE A 165 -17.29 -8.39 15.60
C ILE A 165 -16.22 -7.30 15.53
N TYR A 166 -16.28 -6.30 16.41
CA TYR A 166 -15.17 -5.36 16.55
C TYR A 166 -13.98 -6.00 17.26
N ILE A 167 -12.89 -6.24 16.51
CA ILE A 167 -11.58 -6.66 17.05
C ILE A 167 -10.55 -5.57 16.71
N LYS A 168 -9.62 -5.31 17.63
CA LYS A 168 -8.68 -4.18 17.54
C LYS A 168 -7.46 -4.51 16.69
N THR A 169 -7.13 -5.79 16.61
CA THR A 169 -6.01 -6.30 15.82
C THR A 169 -6.37 -7.67 15.27
N PRO A 170 -5.89 -8.07 14.08
CA PRO A 170 -6.17 -9.43 13.57
C PRO A 170 -5.57 -10.51 14.48
N TRP A 171 -4.56 -10.17 15.28
CA TRP A 171 -3.93 -11.05 16.26
C TRP A 171 -4.82 -11.38 17.47
N ASP A 172 -5.92 -10.65 17.69
CA ASP A 172 -6.90 -11.00 18.72
C ASP A 172 -7.58 -12.36 18.43
N VAL A 173 -7.55 -12.81 17.17
CA VAL A 173 -8.23 -14.03 16.70
C VAL A 173 -7.33 -15.01 15.95
N ILE A 174 -6.18 -14.55 15.44
CA ILE A 174 -5.19 -15.43 14.81
C ILE A 174 -4.45 -16.19 15.93
N PRO A 175 -4.37 -17.53 15.87
CA PRO A 175 -3.60 -18.28 16.85
C PRO A 175 -2.12 -17.88 16.84
N ASP A 176 -1.52 -17.65 18.01
CA ASP A 176 -0.11 -17.24 18.14
C ASP A 176 0.88 -18.14 17.38
N GLN A 177 0.60 -19.43 17.30
CA GLN A 177 1.44 -20.42 16.60
C GLN A 177 1.54 -20.12 15.10
N PHE A 178 0.67 -19.30 14.54
CA PHE A 178 0.73 -18.86 13.15
C PHE A 178 2.05 -18.12 12.84
N VAL A 179 2.62 -17.39 13.81
CA VAL A 179 3.93 -16.73 13.64
C VAL A 179 5.04 -17.74 13.36
N LEU A 180 4.95 -18.96 13.94
CA LEU A 180 5.91 -20.03 13.66
C LEU A 180 5.81 -20.50 12.21
N VAL A 181 4.62 -20.53 11.61
CA VAL A 181 4.46 -20.86 10.18
C VAL A 181 5.24 -19.86 9.32
N ILE A 182 5.09 -18.56 9.61
CA ILE A 182 5.80 -17.49 8.90
C ILE A 182 7.32 -17.60 9.10
N ALA A 183 7.78 -17.81 10.34
CA ALA A 183 9.21 -17.93 10.66
C ALA A 183 9.85 -19.18 10.02
N LEU A 184 9.17 -20.34 10.04
CA LEU A 184 9.67 -21.59 9.45
C LEU A 184 9.73 -21.51 7.92
N LEU A 185 8.72 -20.92 7.27
CA LEU A 185 8.75 -20.68 5.83
C LEU A 185 9.86 -19.69 5.45
N SER A 186 10.06 -18.64 6.25
CA SER A 186 11.16 -17.69 6.08
C SER A 186 12.52 -18.37 6.16
N LEU A 187 12.73 -19.21 7.19
CA LEU A 187 13.96 -19.97 7.39
C LEU A 187 14.24 -20.87 6.19
N TRP A 188 13.23 -21.59 5.69
CA TRP A 188 13.38 -22.45 4.53
C TRP A 188 13.71 -21.66 3.25
N LEU A 189 13.00 -20.56 3.00
CA LEU A 189 13.24 -19.70 1.83
C LEU A 189 14.65 -19.12 1.86
N LEU A 190 15.06 -18.53 2.98
CA LEU A 190 16.40 -17.97 3.17
C LEU A 190 17.48 -19.05 3.01
N TYR A 191 17.30 -20.22 3.61
CA TYR A 191 18.21 -21.35 3.43
C TYR A 191 18.38 -21.71 1.95
N LYS A 192 17.29 -21.78 1.17
CA LYS A 192 17.35 -22.06 -0.27
C LYS A 192 18.00 -20.93 -1.07
N ILE A 193 17.70 -19.66 -0.74
CA ILE A 193 18.29 -18.48 -1.38
C ILE A 193 19.82 -18.47 -1.21
N PHE A 194 20.32 -18.83 -0.02
CA PHE A 194 21.74 -18.79 0.27
C PHE A 194 22.49 -20.06 -0.19
N THR A 195 21.88 -21.24 -0.12
CA THR A 195 22.58 -22.51 -0.42
C THR A 195 22.35 -23.04 -1.83
N LYS A 196 21.16 -22.84 -2.40
CA LYS A 196 20.75 -23.40 -3.70
C LYS A 196 19.87 -22.40 -4.47
N PRO A 197 20.39 -21.21 -4.81
CA PRO A 197 19.61 -20.17 -5.50
C PRO A 197 19.15 -20.68 -6.87
N ALA A 198 17.85 -20.96 -6.99
CA ALA A 198 17.22 -21.36 -8.23
C ALA A 198 16.14 -20.36 -8.61
N PHE A 199 15.96 -20.14 -9.92
CA PHE A 199 14.94 -19.24 -10.45
C PHE A 199 13.55 -19.48 -9.84
N PHE A 200 13.18 -20.75 -9.80
CA PHE A 200 11.85 -21.20 -9.43
C PHE A 200 11.52 -20.89 -7.97
N LEU A 201 12.52 -20.50 -7.15
CA LEU A 201 12.30 -19.98 -5.80
C LEU A 201 11.54 -18.65 -5.78
N LEU A 202 11.45 -17.92 -6.89
CA LEU A 202 10.59 -16.73 -6.96
C LEU A 202 9.10 -17.08 -6.77
N VAL A 203 8.65 -18.26 -7.22
CA VAL A 203 7.26 -18.70 -7.04
C VAL A 203 6.89 -18.89 -5.57
N PRO A 204 7.61 -19.66 -4.74
CA PRO A 204 7.32 -19.74 -3.32
C PRO A 204 7.59 -18.44 -2.57
N ILE A 205 8.46 -17.54 -3.05
CA ILE A 205 8.57 -16.17 -2.48
C ILE A 205 7.28 -15.38 -2.74
N ILE A 206 6.71 -15.44 -3.95
CA ILE A 206 5.40 -14.83 -4.26
C ILE A 206 4.30 -15.46 -3.40
N LEU A 207 4.30 -16.78 -3.24
CA LEU A 207 3.32 -17.47 -2.39
C LEU A 207 3.45 -17.07 -0.92
N PHE A 208 4.69 -16.87 -0.44
CA PHE A 208 4.95 -16.38 0.90
C PHE A 208 4.50 -14.92 1.09
N SER A 209 4.77 -14.06 0.10
CA SER A 209 4.26 -12.68 0.05
C SER A 209 2.72 -12.65 0.11
N LEU A 210 2.04 -13.52 -0.64
CA LEU A 210 0.58 -13.69 -0.56
C LEU A 210 0.15 -14.12 0.85
N LEU A 211 0.78 -15.14 1.43
CA LEU A 211 0.44 -15.59 2.78
C LEU A 211 0.60 -14.48 3.83
N GLN A 212 1.69 -13.71 3.75
CA GLN A 212 1.94 -12.60 4.67
C GLN A 212 0.88 -11.51 4.57
N HIS A 213 0.51 -11.07 3.37
CA HIS A 213 -0.47 -10.00 3.23
C HIS A 213 -1.93 -10.42 3.46
N LEU A 214 -2.23 -11.72 3.54
CA LEU A 214 -3.59 -12.25 3.61
C LEU A 214 -4.29 -12.02 4.95
N TYR A 215 -3.55 -11.82 6.04
CA TYR A 215 -4.10 -11.75 7.41
C TYR A 215 -5.19 -10.68 7.61
N ILE A 216 -5.06 -9.50 7.01
CA ILE A 216 -6.11 -8.46 7.08
C ILE A 216 -7.33 -8.84 6.23
N PRO A 217 -7.22 -9.06 4.91
CA PRO A 217 -8.39 -9.30 4.06
C PRO A 217 -9.12 -10.60 4.41
N ALA A 218 -8.41 -11.65 4.86
CA ALA A 218 -9.04 -12.91 5.26
C ALA A 218 -9.76 -12.82 6.62
N VAL A 219 -9.15 -12.21 7.64
CA VAL A 219 -9.76 -12.13 8.97
C VAL A 219 -10.95 -11.17 8.97
N TYR A 220 -10.79 -10.00 8.33
CA TYR A 220 -11.76 -8.92 8.45
C TYR A 220 -12.88 -8.95 7.41
N ARG A 221 -12.62 -9.46 6.19
CA ARG A 221 -13.59 -9.56 5.07
C ARG A 221 -14.27 -8.24 4.65
N LEU A 222 -13.85 -7.12 5.22
CA LEU A 222 -14.32 -5.77 4.94
C LEU A 222 -13.13 -4.83 4.73
N PRO A 223 -13.31 -3.71 4.02
CA PRO A 223 -12.28 -2.69 3.88
C PRO A 223 -11.71 -2.27 5.24
N TYR A 224 -10.39 -2.30 5.37
CA TYR A 224 -9.69 -2.02 6.62
C TYR A 224 -9.30 -0.54 6.74
N GLY A 225 -9.59 0.07 7.90
CA GLY A 225 -9.33 1.48 8.16
C GLY A 225 -10.32 2.45 7.48
N GLY A 226 -10.45 3.67 7.99
CA GLY A 226 -11.45 4.64 7.52
C GLY A 226 -11.20 5.16 6.10
N ASP A 227 -9.94 5.31 5.69
CA ASP A 227 -9.59 5.87 4.37
C ASP A 227 -9.97 4.95 3.21
N THR A 228 -9.87 3.63 3.38
CA THR A 228 -10.29 2.67 2.35
C THR A 228 -11.79 2.77 2.08
N TRP A 229 -12.62 3.03 3.11
CA TRP A 229 -14.06 3.29 2.94
C TRP A 229 -14.33 4.59 2.18
N ARG A 230 -13.59 5.67 2.46
CA ARG A 230 -13.72 6.95 1.74
C ARG A 230 -13.34 6.83 0.26
N HIS A 231 -12.28 6.08 -0.04
CA HIS A 231 -11.94 5.79 -1.44
C HIS A 231 -12.98 4.89 -2.11
N THR A 232 -13.59 3.98 -1.36
CA THR A 232 -14.73 3.17 -1.86
C THR A 232 -15.91 4.09 -2.21
N ALA A 233 -16.25 5.03 -1.33
CA ALA A 233 -17.28 6.04 -1.58
C ALA A 233 -16.97 6.90 -2.81
N SER A 234 -15.71 7.33 -2.95
CA SER A 234 -15.23 8.11 -4.09
C SER A 234 -15.42 7.35 -5.41
N MET A 235 -15.08 6.05 -5.44
CA MET A 235 -15.30 5.22 -6.63
C MET A 235 -16.78 5.05 -6.95
N MET A 236 -17.64 4.82 -5.94
CA MET A 236 -19.10 4.73 -6.13
C MET A 236 -19.70 6.04 -6.66
N GLU A 237 -19.20 7.17 -6.17
CA GLU A 237 -19.61 8.49 -6.64
C GLU A 237 -19.19 8.74 -8.10
N ILE A 238 -17.97 8.34 -8.47
CA ILE A 238 -17.49 8.41 -9.86
C ILE A 238 -18.30 7.48 -10.76
N GLU A 239 -18.72 6.30 -10.29
CA GLU A 239 -19.59 5.42 -11.07
C GLU A 239 -20.98 6.01 -11.34
N ASP A 240 -21.55 6.73 -10.37
CA ASP A 240 -22.87 7.35 -10.52
C ASP A 240 -22.84 8.60 -11.40
N ASN A 241 -21.89 9.48 -11.11
CA ASN A 241 -21.90 10.83 -11.67
C ASN A 241 -20.89 10.99 -12.80
N GLY A 242 -19.89 10.12 -12.88
CA GLY A 242 -18.70 10.25 -13.74
C GLY A 242 -17.63 11.17 -13.15
N PHE A 243 -17.84 11.73 -11.96
CA PHE A 243 -16.93 12.68 -11.30
C PHE A 243 -17.21 12.79 -9.80
N LEU A 244 -16.31 13.45 -9.06
CA LEU A 244 -16.49 13.73 -7.63
C LEU A 244 -17.18 15.08 -7.43
N SER A 245 -18.22 15.16 -6.61
CA SER A 245 -18.92 16.41 -6.27
C SER A 245 -18.02 17.48 -5.64
N SER A 246 -16.95 17.05 -4.97
CA SER A 246 -15.92 17.93 -4.40
C SER A 246 -14.96 18.48 -5.46
N SER A 247 -15.02 17.96 -6.69
CA SER A 247 -14.27 18.46 -7.84
C SER A 247 -15.19 19.29 -8.71
N SER A 248 -14.84 20.55 -8.93
CA SER A 248 -15.46 21.32 -10.00
C SER A 248 -14.63 21.16 -11.29
N TYR A 249 -15.28 20.90 -12.41
CA TYR A 249 -14.65 21.05 -13.73
C TYR A 249 -14.59 22.51 -14.17
N ASP A 250 -15.01 23.45 -13.31
CA ASP A 250 -14.76 24.86 -13.50
C ASP A 250 -13.26 25.09 -13.69
N THR A 251 -12.97 25.98 -14.61
CA THR A 251 -11.61 26.30 -14.99
C THR A 251 -10.96 27.19 -13.95
N LEU A 252 -9.88 26.70 -13.34
CA LEU A 252 -8.99 27.48 -12.52
C LEU A 252 -7.96 28.15 -13.43
N LYS A 253 -7.86 29.49 -13.33
CA LYS A 253 -6.84 30.26 -14.05
C LYS A 253 -5.65 30.51 -13.12
N ILE A 254 -4.51 29.88 -13.39
CA ILE A 254 -3.24 30.18 -12.72
C ILE A 254 -2.36 30.93 -13.70
N GLY A 255 -2.32 32.26 -13.58
CA GLY A 255 -1.64 33.14 -14.55
C GLY A 255 -2.26 33.01 -15.94
N SER A 256 -1.47 32.59 -16.93
CA SER A 256 -1.93 32.33 -18.30
C SER A 256 -2.41 30.89 -18.53
N PHE A 257 -2.23 29.99 -17.56
CA PHE A 257 -2.64 28.59 -17.67
C PHE A 257 -4.07 28.40 -17.18
N ILE A 258 -4.89 27.71 -17.98
CA ILE A 258 -6.27 27.35 -17.68
C ILE A 258 -6.30 25.83 -17.47
N MET A 259 -6.72 25.37 -16.30
CA MET A 259 -6.87 23.94 -16.02
C MET A 259 -8.14 23.67 -15.19
N PRO A 260 -8.75 22.49 -15.29
CA PRO A 260 -9.86 22.11 -14.42
C PRO A 260 -9.43 22.14 -12.94
N SER A 261 -10.27 22.68 -12.06
CA SER A 261 -9.98 22.68 -10.61
C SER A 261 -9.89 21.25 -10.02
N SER A 262 -10.49 20.28 -10.70
CA SER A 262 -10.40 18.84 -10.42
C SER A 262 -8.96 18.31 -10.39
N VAL A 263 -8.01 18.94 -11.09
CA VAL A 263 -6.60 18.51 -11.12
C VAL A 263 -5.99 18.52 -9.71
N PHE A 264 -6.33 19.49 -8.87
CA PHE A 264 -5.78 19.58 -7.52
C PHE A 264 -6.46 18.64 -6.53
N THR A 265 -7.73 18.27 -6.79
CA THR A 265 -8.54 17.49 -5.85
C THR A 265 -8.58 16.00 -6.18
N THR A 266 -8.38 15.60 -7.44
CA THR A 266 -8.60 14.23 -7.92
C THR A 266 -7.34 13.52 -8.42
N SER A 267 -6.33 14.26 -8.90
CA SER A 267 -5.15 13.67 -9.52
C SER A 267 -4.39 12.72 -8.59
N SER A 268 -4.35 13.04 -7.29
CA SER A 268 -3.53 12.33 -6.31
C SER A 268 -4.01 10.93 -5.94
N TYR A 269 -5.10 10.43 -6.54
CA TYR A 269 -5.63 9.07 -6.34
C TYR A 269 -6.30 8.48 -7.60
N ALA A 270 -6.34 9.23 -8.71
CA ALA A 270 -7.20 8.92 -9.85
C ALA A 270 -6.90 7.57 -10.47
N SER A 271 -5.62 7.18 -10.55
CA SER A 271 -5.26 5.88 -11.10
C SER A 271 -5.70 4.71 -10.21
N PHE A 272 -5.64 4.88 -8.88
CA PHE A 272 -6.13 3.88 -7.93
C PHE A 272 -7.64 3.67 -8.11
N TRP A 273 -8.42 4.76 -8.22
CA TRP A 273 -9.87 4.67 -8.46
C TRP A 273 -10.21 4.05 -9.80
N ALA A 274 -9.53 4.46 -10.87
CA ALA A 274 -9.74 3.89 -12.20
C ALA A 274 -9.42 2.38 -12.23
N GLY A 275 -8.37 1.94 -11.54
CA GLY A 275 -8.03 0.53 -11.39
C GLY A 275 -9.11 -0.27 -10.66
N GLY A 276 -9.64 0.27 -9.55
CA GLY A 276 -10.73 -0.34 -8.80
C GLY A 276 -12.04 -0.43 -9.59
N ILE A 277 -12.43 0.65 -10.28
CA ILE A 277 -13.62 0.68 -11.14
C ILE A 277 -13.44 -0.26 -12.34
N PHE A 278 -12.26 -0.30 -12.96
CA PHE A 278 -11.98 -1.25 -14.02
C PHE A 278 -12.19 -2.70 -13.58
N LEU A 279 -11.68 -3.07 -12.40
CA LEU A 279 -11.87 -4.41 -11.85
C LEU A 279 -13.34 -4.68 -11.49
N ASN A 280 -14.05 -3.72 -10.90
CA ASN A 280 -15.47 -3.84 -10.63
C ASN A 280 -16.25 -4.18 -11.91
N ARG A 281 -16.05 -3.42 -12.98
CA ARG A 281 -16.76 -3.58 -14.26
C ARG A 281 -16.33 -4.82 -15.02
N ALA A 282 -15.02 -5.11 -15.06
CA ALA A 282 -14.50 -6.29 -15.75
C ALA A 282 -14.88 -7.61 -15.04
N LEU A 283 -14.94 -7.63 -13.70
CA LEU A 283 -15.26 -8.83 -12.92
C LEU A 283 -16.73 -8.91 -12.48
N ASN A 284 -17.53 -7.87 -12.66
CA ASN A 284 -18.86 -7.74 -12.05
C ASN A 284 -18.88 -8.10 -10.55
N VAL A 285 -17.92 -7.55 -9.79
CA VAL A 285 -17.80 -7.75 -8.33
C VAL A 285 -17.88 -6.39 -7.65
N GLY A 286 -18.73 -6.25 -6.62
CA GLY A 286 -18.96 -4.97 -5.94
C GLY A 286 -17.69 -4.30 -5.40
N LEU A 287 -17.65 -2.96 -5.43
CA LEU A 287 -16.46 -2.17 -5.06
C LEU A 287 -15.94 -2.45 -3.64
N ILE A 288 -16.81 -2.78 -2.69
CA ILE A 288 -16.40 -3.19 -1.34
C ILE A 288 -15.54 -4.46 -1.39
N SER A 289 -16.00 -5.48 -2.13
CA SER A 289 -15.24 -6.72 -2.31
C SER A 289 -13.97 -6.50 -3.11
N ILE A 290 -14.01 -5.65 -4.15
CA ILE A 290 -12.79 -5.24 -4.86
C ILE A 290 -11.79 -4.69 -3.85
N MET A 291 -12.18 -3.70 -3.05
CA MET A 291 -11.32 -3.02 -2.05
C MET A 291 -10.79 -3.90 -0.92
N VAL A 292 -11.36 -5.09 -0.71
CA VAL A 292 -10.78 -6.09 0.20
C VAL A 292 -9.63 -6.84 -0.50
N TRP A 293 -9.82 -7.27 -1.75
CA TRP A 293 -8.96 -8.31 -2.34
C TRP A 293 -7.92 -7.82 -3.36
N TRP A 294 -8.20 -6.75 -4.11
CA TRP A 294 -7.45 -6.48 -5.33
C TRP A 294 -6.01 -6.02 -5.10
N GLN A 295 -5.80 -5.03 -4.23
CA GLN A 295 -4.45 -4.53 -3.95
C GLN A 295 -3.61 -5.61 -3.28
N TYR A 296 -4.20 -6.39 -2.37
CA TYR A 296 -3.56 -7.55 -1.78
C TYR A 296 -2.96 -8.49 -2.84
N LEU A 297 -3.76 -8.90 -3.83
CA LEU A 297 -3.30 -9.81 -4.87
C LEU A 297 -2.21 -9.19 -5.75
N ILE A 298 -2.43 -7.94 -6.20
CA ILE A 298 -1.52 -7.27 -7.12
C ILE A 298 -0.20 -6.92 -6.43
N PHE A 299 -0.24 -6.38 -5.23
CA PHE A 299 0.94 -5.99 -4.47
C PHE A 299 1.77 -7.22 -4.08
N SER A 300 1.13 -8.29 -3.61
CA SER A 300 1.82 -9.53 -3.25
C SER A 300 2.55 -10.19 -4.42
N LEU A 301 1.99 -10.08 -5.63
CA LEU A 301 2.61 -10.56 -6.87
C LEU A 301 3.69 -9.61 -7.39
N ALA A 302 3.37 -8.32 -7.47
CA ALA A 302 4.21 -7.31 -8.11
C ALA A 302 5.46 -6.99 -7.30
N LEU A 303 5.35 -6.87 -5.98
CA LEU A 303 6.44 -6.43 -5.11
C LEU A 303 7.66 -7.36 -5.21
N PRO A 304 7.56 -8.70 -5.05
CA PRO A 304 8.70 -9.58 -5.22
C PRO A 304 9.30 -9.53 -6.62
N ILE A 305 8.47 -9.38 -7.67
CA ILE A 305 8.93 -9.30 -9.06
C ILE A 305 9.73 -8.01 -9.30
N LEU A 306 9.22 -6.87 -8.82
CA LEU A 306 9.86 -5.56 -8.99
C LEU A 306 11.19 -5.51 -8.25
N PHE A 307 11.24 -5.99 -7.01
CA PHE A 307 12.48 -6.09 -6.25
C PHE A 307 13.47 -7.08 -6.88
N PHE A 308 12.99 -8.24 -7.34
CA PHE A 308 13.81 -9.19 -8.08
C PHE A 308 14.48 -8.52 -9.28
N LEU A 309 13.70 -7.83 -10.14
CA LEU A 309 14.20 -7.15 -11.34
C LEU A 309 15.16 -6.00 -11.00
N LEU A 310 14.87 -5.24 -9.94
CA LEU A 310 15.73 -4.16 -9.48
C LEU A 310 17.10 -4.70 -9.07
N PHE A 311 17.16 -5.73 -8.24
CA PHE A 311 18.43 -6.30 -7.78
C PHE A 311 19.15 -7.15 -8.85
N ASP A 312 18.41 -7.77 -9.77
CA ASP A 312 18.99 -8.40 -10.96
C ASP A 312 19.72 -7.39 -11.83
N CYS A 313 19.14 -6.19 -11.96
CA CYS A 313 19.79 -5.07 -12.64
C CYS A 313 20.99 -4.51 -11.86
N ILE A 314 20.86 -4.27 -10.55
CA ILE A 314 21.91 -3.65 -9.72
C ILE A 314 23.15 -4.56 -9.62
N CYS A 315 22.95 -5.87 -9.42
CA CYS A 315 24.02 -6.83 -9.13
C CYS A 315 24.38 -7.74 -10.31
N ASP A 316 24.14 -7.27 -11.53
CA ASP A 316 24.55 -7.90 -12.80
C ASP A 316 24.15 -9.40 -12.87
N LYS A 317 22.87 -9.67 -12.60
CA LYS A 317 22.25 -11.00 -12.67
C LYS A 317 22.72 -12.02 -11.63
N ASN A 318 23.20 -11.57 -10.48
CA ASN A 318 23.47 -12.47 -9.35
C ASN A 318 22.16 -13.03 -8.76
N ARG A 319 21.80 -14.25 -9.15
CA ARG A 319 20.53 -14.90 -8.77
C ARG A 319 20.26 -14.92 -7.27
N SER A 320 21.26 -15.22 -6.44
CA SER A 320 21.07 -15.27 -4.97
C SER A 320 20.72 -13.89 -4.43
N VAL A 321 21.37 -12.84 -4.93
CA VAL A 321 21.10 -11.45 -4.54
C VAL A 321 19.73 -10.98 -5.06
N SER A 322 19.38 -11.30 -6.30
CA SER A 322 18.06 -10.95 -6.86
C SER A 322 16.92 -11.61 -6.07
N LEU A 323 17.08 -12.88 -5.68
CA LEU A 323 16.10 -13.59 -4.85
C LEU A 323 16.05 -13.06 -3.41
N LEU A 324 17.21 -12.70 -2.83
CA LEU A 324 17.25 -12.04 -1.52
C LEU A 324 16.52 -10.68 -1.58
N GLY A 325 16.75 -9.90 -2.64
CA GLY A 325 16.01 -8.66 -2.89
C GLY A 325 14.51 -8.87 -2.99
N ALA A 326 14.05 -9.94 -3.64
CA ALA A 326 12.64 -10.29 -3.72
C ALA A 326 12.03 -10.69 -2.36
N PHE A 327 12.83 -11.25 -1.45
CA PHE A 327 12.40 -11.71 -0.13
C PHE A 327 12.41 -10.59 0.92
N LEU A 328 13.43 -9.73 0.94
CA LEU A 328 13.65 -8.74 2.01
C LEU A 328 12.51 -7.74 2.26
N PRO A 329 11.60 -7.40 1.33
CA PRO A 329 10.42 -6.60 1.67
C PRO A 329 9.59 -7.21 2.80
N SER A 330 9.63 -8.54 2.97
CA SER A 330 8.96 -9.24 4.08
C SER A 330 9.49 -8.88 5.47
N LEU A 331 10.64 -8.22 5.60
CA LEU A 331 11.15 -7.76 6.90
C LEU A 331 10.42 -6.52 7.42
N PHE A 332 9.86 -5.69 6.54
CA PHE A 332 9.40 -4.35 6.90
C PHE A 332 7.89 -4.35 7.12
N PHE A 333 7.43 -4.00 8.31
CA PHE A 333 5.99 -3.91 8.58
C PHE A 333 5.25 -2.96 7.63
N PRO A 334 5.78 -1.77 7.24
CA PRO A 334 5.10 -0.91 6.26
C PRO A 334 4.82 -1.62 4.93
N MET A 335 5.77 -2.40 4.40
CA MET A 335 5.58 -3.21 3.19
C MET A 335 4.48 -4.25 3.38
N GLN A 336 4.44 -4.90 4.54
CA GLN A 336 3.40 -5.88 4.88
C GLN A 336 2.02 -5.23 5.02
N ALA A 337 1.92 -4.10 5.71
CA ALA A 337 0.66 -3.41 5.95
C ALA A 337 0.07 -2.84 4.66
N TYR A 338 0.87 -2.11 3.87
CA TYR A 338 0.41 -1.53 2.59
C TYR A 338 0.14 -2.58 1.51
N GLY A 339 0.72 -3.77 1.65
CA GLY A 339 0.36 -4.94 0.84
C GLY A 339 -0.92 -5.62 1.27
N ALA A 340 -1.35 -5.47 2.53
CA ALA A 340 -2.54 -6.11 3.08
C ALA A 340 -3.82 -5.24 3.00
N VAL A 341 -3.68 -3.94 2.72
CA VAL A 341 -4.81 -2.99 2.63
C VAL A 341 -4.87 -2.32 1.26
N SER A 342 -6.08 -1.97 0.80
CA SER A 342 -6.25 -1.20 -0.43
C SER A 342 -6.15 0.29 -0.16
N LEU A 343 -4.99 0.89 -0.45
CA LEU A 343 -4.72 2.32 -0.32
C LEU A 343 -3.91 2.83 -1.52
N PRO A 344 -4.21 4.04 -2.02
CA PRO A 344 -3.50 4.64 -3.14
C PRO A 344 -1.98 4.73 -2.98
N VAL A 345 -1.49 4.91 -1.75
CA VAL A 345 -0.04 4.94 -1.48
C VAL A 345 0.64 3.61 -1.81
N GLY A 346 0.05 2.46 -1.47
CA GLY A 346 0.62 1.15 -1.81
C GLY A 346 0.54 0.85 -3.30
N PHE A 347 -0.57 1.25 -3.94
CA PHE A 347 -0.72 1.10 -5.39
C PHE A 347 0.27 1.97 -6.18
N GLY A 348 0.41 3.25 -5.82
CA GLY A 348 1.36 4.18 -6.42
C GLY A 348 2.82 3.76 -6.22
N PHE A 349 3.12 3.05 -5.13
CA PHE A 349 4.46 2.52 -4.87
C PHE A 349 4.92 1.54 -5.96
N LEU A 350 4.02 0.72 -6.51
CA LEU A 350 4.36 -0.22 -7.58
C LEU A 350 4.84 0.52 -8.84
N VAL A 351 4.19 1.65 -9.18
CA VAL A 351 4.61 2.51 -10.30
C VAL A 351 5.92 3.21 -9.97
N PHE A 352 6.11 3.65 -8.73
CA PHE A 352 7.37 4.25 -8.26
C PHE A 352 8.55 3.27 -8.36
N MET A 353 8.33 1.97 -8.07
CA MET A 353 9.35 0.94 -8.24
C MET A 353 9.71 0.72 -9.72
N ILE A 354 8.76 0.83 -10.65
CA ILE A 354 9.05 0.82 -12.09
C ILE A 354 9.87 2.05 -12.50
N PHE A 355 9.54 3.24 -11.93
CA PHE A 355 10.33 4.46 -12.13
C PHE A 355 11.77 4.29 -11.60
N LEU A 356 11.94 3.70 -10.42
CA LEU A 356 13.25 3.42 -9.83
C LEU A 356 14.03 2.42 -10.68
N LEU A 357 13.39 1.37 -11.18
CA LEU A 357 14.00 0.41 -12.11
C LEU A 357 14.50 1.11 -13.38
N ALA A 358 13.66 1.93 -14.02
CA ALA A 358 14.04 2.70 -15.20
C ALA A 358 15.21 3.67 -14.90
N THR A 359 15.22 4.28 -13.71
CA THR A 359 16.30 5.14 -13.24
C THR A 359 17.62 4.40 -13.15
N VAL A 360 17.63 3.23 -12.50
CA VAL A 360 18.85 2.40 -12.36
C VAL A 360 19.36 1.92 -13.71
N PHE A 361 18.47 1.50 -14.62
CA PHE A 361 18.87 1.13 -15.98
C PHE A 361 19.48 2.29 -16.75
N TRP A 362 18.88 3.48 -16.66
CA TRP A 362 19.45 4.68 -17.26
C TRP A 362 20.82 5.01 -16.67
N LEU A 363 21.00 4.89 -15.36
CA LEU A 363 22.29 5.13 -14.69
C LEU A 363 23.39 4.16 -15.16
N LYS A 364 23.05 2.87 -15.36
CA LYS A 364 23.99 1.84 -15.81
C LYS A 364 24.31 1.90 -17.30
N LYS A 365 23.32 2.12 -18.17
CA LYS A 365 23.49 2.03 -19.64
C LYS A 365 23.61 3.38 -20.33
N ARG A 366 23.04 4.45 -19.76
CA ARG A 366 23.06 5.82 -20.28
C ARG A 366 22.49 6.01 -21.70
N GLU A 367 21.62 5.10 -22.15
CA GLU A 367 20.97 5.19 -23.46
C GLU A 367 19.69 6.05 -23.42
N LYS A 368 19.40 6.76 -24.53
CA LYS A 368 18.22 7.64 -24.69
C LYS A 368 16.90 6.92 -24.42
N LYS A 369 16.77 5.65 -24.81
CA LYS A 369 15.55 4.86 -24.62
C LYS A 369 15.15 4.69 -23.15
N TYR A 370 16.12 4.55 -22.24
CA TYR A 370 15.84 4.47 -20.80
C TYR A 370 15.45 5.81 -20.19
N PHE A 371 16.02 6.90 -20.72
CA PHE A 371 15.61 8.25 -20.32
C PHE A 371 14.18 8.56 -20.75
N ILE A 372 13.80 8.17 -21.97
CA ILE A 372 12.41 8.30 -22.44
C ILE A 372 11.48 7.48 -21.55
N ALA A 373 11.83 6.23 -21.26
CA ALA A 373 11.04 5.39 -20.35
C ALA A 373 10.90 6.04 -18.95
N LEU A 374 11.98 6.59 -18.40
CA LEU A 374 11.98 7.32 -17.14
C LEU A 374 10.99 8.50 -17.15
N CYS A 375 11.01 9.32 -18.20
CA CYS A 375 10.11 10.46 -18.34
C CYS A 375 8.65 10.02 -18.49
N ILE A 376 8.37 8.97 -19.27
CA ILE A 376 7.02 8.43 -19.42
C ILE A 376 6.48 7.98 -18.07
N VAL A 377 7.26 7.19 -17.31
CA VAL A 377 6.80 6.69 -16.00
C VAL A 377 6.65 7.84 -15.01
N LEU A 378 7.48 8.89 -15.07
CA LEU A 378 7.31 10.09 -14.25
C LEU A 378 5.98 10.81 -14.52
N ILE A 379 5.56 10.91 -15.79
CA ILE A 379 4.26 11.47 -16.16
C ILE A 379 3.13 10.58 -15.60
N LEU A 380 3.26 9.25 -15.70
CA LEU A 380 2.28 8.33 -15.13
C LEU A 380 2.21 8.41 -13.61
N LEU A 381 3.30 8.75 -12.91
CA LEU A 381 3.28 8.98 -11.47
C LEU A 381 2.39 10.18 -11.08
N ALA A 382 2.23 11.18 -11.96
CA ALA A 382 1.49 12.42 -11.68
C ALA A 382 0.02 12.21 -11.26
N ILE A 383 -0.56 11.08 -11.67
CA ILE A 383 -1.95 10.68 -11.41
C ILE A 383 -2.05 9.51 -10.41
N GLN A 384 -0.93 9.17 -9.77
CA GLN A 384 -0.85 8.11 -8.76
C GLN A 384 -1.02 8.68 -7.37
N TYR A 385 0.07 9.11 -6.74
CA TYR A 385 0.11 9.63 -5.38
C TYR A 385 1.19 10.71 -5.30
N VAL A 386 0.85 11.86 -4.72
CA VAL A 386 1.68 13.08 -4.78
C VAL A 386 3.11 12.88 -4.27
N VAL A 387 3.30 12.07 -3.22
CA VAL A 387 4.62 11.81 -2.62
C VAL A 387 5.58 11.17 -3.63
N TYR A 388 5.11 10.25 -4.47
CA TYR A 388 5.96 9.58 -5.46
C TYR A 388 6.33 10.49 -6.63
N VAL A 389 5.45 11.42 -7.00
CA VAL A 389 5.74 12.45 -8.00
C VAL A 389 6.84 13.38 -7.51
N LEU A 390 6.68 13.85 -6.27
CA LEU A 390 7.64 14.71 -5.60
C LEU A 390 9.01 14.04 -5.52
N PHE A 391 9.07 12.80 -5.03
CA PHE A 391 10.32 12.04 -4.98
C PHE A 391 10.88 11.73 -6.37
N GLY A 392 10.04 11.41 -7.35
CA GLY A 392 10.47 11.20 -8.74
C GLY A 392 11.12 12.45 -9.34
N ALA A 393 10.55 13.64 -9.10
CA ALA A 393 11.12 14.92 -9.50
C ALA A 393 12.43 15.22 -8.75
N LEU A 394 12.51 14.95 -7.45
CA LEU A 394 13.73 15.08 -6.64
C LEU A 394 14.85 14.14 -7.11
N ILE A 395 14.50 12.91 -7.52
CA ILE A 395 15.46 11.98 -8.11
C ILE A 395 15.93 12.53 -9.46
N LEU A 396 15.04 12.97 -10.34
CA LEU A 396 15.42 13.53 -11.64
C LEU A 396 16.33 14.75 -11.50
N GLY A 397 16.02 15.66 -10.57
CA GLY A 397 16.87 16.81 -10.28
C GLY A 397 18.24 16.40 -9.73
N PHE A 398 18.31 15.41 -8.84
CA PHE A 398 19.58 14.84 -8.39
C PHE A 398 20.43 14.32 -9.55
N LEU A 399 19.84 13.59 -10.50
CA LEU A 399 20.54 13.07 -11.68
C LEU A 399 21.12 14.17 -12.58
N ILE A 400 20.44 15.32 -12.68
CA ILE A 400 20.89 16.49 -13.45
C ILE A 400 22.05 17.18 -12.71
N VAL A 401 21.86 17.47 -11.41
CA VAL A 401 22.81 18.20 -10.57
C VAL A 401 24.11 17.41 -10.38
N GLN A 402 24.03 16.09 -10.18
CA GLN A 402 25.21 15.23 -9.96
C GLN A 402 26.21 15.30 -11.11
N LYS A 403 25.74 15.47 -12.36
CA LYS A 403 26.58 15.40 -13.57
C LYS A 403 27.21 16.74 -13.96
N ARG A 404 26.58 17.87 -13.62
CA ARG A 404 26.84 19.17 -14.31
C ARG A 404 27.30 20.31 -13.39
N THR A 405 27.51 20.07 -12.10
CA THR A 405 27.51 21.18 -11.13
C THR A 405 28.59 21.08 -10.05
N SER A 406 28.91 22.23 -9.46
CA SER A 406 29.91 22.35 -8.40
C SER A 406 29.51 21.55 -7.16
N ARG A 407 30.47 21.27 -6.26
CA ARG A 407 30.19 20.60 -4.97
C ARG A 407 29.20 21.41 -4.12
N VAL A 408 29.27 22.74 -4.19
CA VAL A 408 28.36 23.65 -3.47
C VAL A 408 26.92 23.46 -3.93
N LEU A 409 26.66 23.42 -5.24
CA LEU A 409 25.30 23.24 -5.74
C LEU A 409 24.73 21.86 -5.41
N ARG A 410 25.57 20.81 -5.39
CA ARG A 410 25.17 19.47 -4.93
C ARG A 410 24.72 19.47 -3.46
N ILE A 411 25.46 20.17 -2.59
CA ILE A 411 25.10 20.29 -1.16
C ILE A 411 23.84 21.14 -1.00
N ALA A 412 23.75 22.26 -1.71
CA ALA A 412 22.56 23.13 -1.70
C ALA A 412 21.31 22.35 -2.14
N TYR A 413 21.42 21.57 -3.22
CA TYR A 413 20.33 20.72 -3.70
C TYR A 413 19.91 19.68 -2.67
N LEU A 414 20.86 19.04 -1.98
CA LEU A 414 20.56 18.08 -0.91
C LEU A 414 19.78 18.73 0.25
N ILE A 415 20.18 19.93 0.67
CA ILE A 415 19.50 20.69 1.73
C ILE A 415 18.08 21.05 1.30
N VAL A 416 17.93 21.64 0.11
CA VAL A 416 16.62 22.02 -0.45
C VAL A 416 15.71 20.81 -0.59
N SER A 417 16.22 19.69 -1.10
CA SER A 417 15.45 18.46 -1.28
C SER A 417 14.96 17.88 0.06
N SER A 418 15.78 17.97 1.11
CA SER A 418 15.43 17.50 2.46
C SER A 418 14.30 18.34 3.07
N ALA A 419 14.31 19.66 2.84
CA ALA A 419 13.31 20.58 3.37
C ALA A 419 12.01 20.61 2.56
N LEU A 420 12.05 20.24 1.27
CA LEU A 420 10.91 20.40 0.36
C LEU A 420 9.67 19.60 0.79
N VAL A 421 9.85 18.36 1.26
CA VAL A 421 8.71 17.52 1.69
C VAL A 421 8.00 18.12 2.91
N PRO A 422 8.69 18.46 4.03
CA PRO A 422 8.08 19.19 5.14
C PRO A 422 7.43 20.52 4.73
N ILE A 423 8.10 21.29 3.86
CA ILE A 423 7.55 22.58 3.41
C ILE A 423 6.25 22.38 2.64
N ILE A 424 6.17 21.40 1.75
CA ILE A 424 4.91 21.08 1.06
C ILE A 424 3.86 20.56 2.07
N SER A 425 4.30 19.79 3.07
CA SER A 425 3.43 19.32 4.17
C SER A 425 2.76 20.50 4.88
N LEU A 426 3.47 21.61 5.15
CA LEU A 426 2.89 22.84 5.72
C LEU A 426 1.75 23.45 4.89
N PHE A 427 1.88 23.42 3.56
CA PHE A 427 0.88 24.02 2.67
C PHE A 427 -0.32 23.10 2.40
N VAL A 428 -0.11 21.78 2.48
CA VAL A 428 -1.14 20.78 2.20
C VAL A 428 -1.85 20.33 3.47
N SER A 429 -1.15 20.29 4.61
CA SER A 429 -1.71 19.85 5.89
C SER A 429 -2.30 21.06 6.65
N PRO A 430 -3.60 21.02 6.94
CA PRO A 430 -4.34 22.13 7.56
C PRO A 430 -3.94 22.47 8.99
N ASN A 431 -3.39 21.47 9.68
CA ASN A 431 -3.00 21.51 11.07
C ASN A 431 -1.47 21.51 11.19
N ALA A 432 -0.74 21.42 10.06
CA ALA A 432 0.70 21.60 10.07
C ALA A 432 0.99 23.06 10.41
N ARG A 433 1.48 23.25 11.62
CA ARG A 433 1.89 24.56 12.12
C ARG A 433 3.37 24.51 12.36
N LEU A 434 4.03 25.58 11.95
CA LEU A 434 5.41 25.81 12.27
C LEU A 434 5.49 26.06 13.78
N ASP A 435 5.81 25.04 14.56
CA ASP A 435 5.80 25.12 16.03
C ASP A 435 7.18 25.55 16.54
N ILE A 436 7.68 26.67 15.98
CA ILE A 436 9.01 27.22 16.29
C ILE A 436 9.04 27.91 17.67
N LEU A 437 7.90 28.10 18.32
CA LEU A 437 7.76 28.97 19.50
C LEU A 437 8.12 28.32 20.86
N THR A 438 8.73 27.14 20.90
CA THR A 438 9.14 26.46 22.15
C THR A 438 10.63 26.07 22.18
N THR A 439 11.50 26.96 21.72
CA THR A 439 12.96 26.78 21.59
C THR A 439 13.76 26.87 22.90
N GLY A 440 13.43 26.05 23.89
CA GLY A 440 14.23 25.84 25.10
C GLY A 440 15.21 24.65 25.00
N ALA A 441 16.32 24.67 25.75
CA ALA A 441 17.31 23.58 25.77
C ALA A 441 16.74 22.25 26.30
N SER A 442 15.74 22.30 27.19
CA SER A 442 14.99 21.11 27.66
C SER A 442 14.22 20.43 26.53
N HIS A 443 13.68 21.20 25.58
CA HIS A 443 12.97 20.67 24.43
C HIS A 443 13.89 20.07 23.39
N ILE A 444 15.14 20.52 23.22
CA ILE A 444 16.11 19.86 22.33
C ILE A 444 16.39 18.42 22.80
N LEU A 445 16.44 18.19 24.11
CA LEU A 445 16.62 16.85 24.66
C LEU A 445 15.38 15.98 24.44
N ASP A 446 14.18 16.50 24.73
CA ASP A 446 12.92 15.79 24.49
C ASP A 446 12.63 15.59 22.99
N PHE A 447 13.10 16.50 22.14
CA PHE A 447 13.11 16.43 20.69
C PHE A 447 13.99 15.30 20.16
N TRP A 448 15.24 15.22 20.63
CA TRP A 448 16.11 14.09 20.28
C TRP A 448 15.51 12.80 20.79
N LYS A 449 14.89 12.81 21.98
CA LYS A 449 14.11 11.66 22.46
C LYS A 449 12.98 11.31 21.49
N HIS A 450 12.12 12.23 21.07
CA HIS A 450 10.97 11.92 20.19
C HIS A 450 11.36 11.53 18.75
N THR A 451 12.37 12.18 18.19
CA THR A 451 12.85 11.87 16.83
C THR A 451 13.68 10.59 16.81
N LEU A 452 14.54 10.37 17.81
CA LEU A 452 15.19 9.07 17.99
C LEU A 452 14.18 7.99 18.42
N LEU A 453 13.07 8.34 19.06
CA LEU A 453 11.98 7.43 19.38
C LEU A 453 11.24 6.96 18.13
N TYR A 454 10.97 7.85 17.17
CA TYR A 454 10.33 7.43 15.92
C TYR A 454 11.30 6.69 14.99
N LEU A 455 12.52 7.21 14.82
CA LEU A 455 13.52 6.61 13.91
C LEU A 455 14.15 5.35 14.49
N PHE A 456 14.36 5.31 15.81
CA PHE A 456 15.12 4.27 16.48
C PHE A 456 14.39 3.57 17.64
N GLY A 457 13.19 4.02 18.03
CA GLY A 457 12.52 3.46 19.21
C GLY A 457 13.38 3.58 20.45
N LEU A 458 13.85 4.78 20.83
CA LEU A 458 14.66 5.02 22.03
C LEU A 458 13.96 6.00 22.98
N LYS A 459 12.99 5.53 23.78
CA LYS A 459 12.63 6.27 25.02
C LYS A 459 13.63 5.90 26.11
N GLY A 460 13.99 6.91 26.91
CA GLY A 460 14.92 6.81 28.03
C GLY A 460 14.67 5.60 28.93
N MET A 461 15.76 5.07 29.45
CA MET A 461 15.86 3.96 30.41
C MET A 461 15.20 4.28 31.77
N ASP A 462 14.40 5.34 31.87
CA ASP A 462 13.75 5.81 33.10
C ASP A 462 12.30 5.29 33.25
N GLY A 463 11.92 4.24 32.50
CA GLY A 463 10.59 3.65 32.63
C GLY A 463 10.33 2.46 31.70
N TYR A 464 11.12 1.40 31.82
CA TYR A 464 10.91 0.00 31.43
C TYR A 464 10.25 -0.45 30.10
N TYR A 465 9.69 0.38 29.20
CA TYR A 465 9.14 -0.10 27.91
C TYR A 465 9.20 0.92 26.76
N LEU A 466 9.43 0.41 25.54
CA LEU A 466 9.37 1.16 24.28
C LEU A 466 7.91 1.23 23.79
N HIS A 467 7.30 2.40 23.93
CA HIS A 467 5.85 2.58 23.80
C HIS A 467 5.33 2.87 22.37
N THR A 468 6.18 3.06 21.36
CA THR A 468 5.80 3.48 20.00
C THR A 468 6.43 2.61 18.91
N GLY A 469 5.75 2.44 17.78
CA GLY A 469 6.31 1.82 16.57
C GLY A 469 7.52 2.57 16.00
N ASN A 470 8.23 1.91 15.10
CA ASN A 470 9.38 2.44 14.36
C ASN A 470 9.27 2.06 12.86
N LEU A 471 10.33 2.28 12.07
CA LEU A 471 10.33 2.00 10.63
C LEU A 471 10.26 0.49 10.27
N LEU A 472 10.45 -0.41 11.24
CA LEU A 472 10.43 -1.86 11.05
C LEU A 472 9.22 -2.53 11.70
N TRP A 473 8.82 -2.07 12.89
CA TRP A 473 7.75 -2.61 13.73
C TRP A 473 6.61 -1.61 13.89
N HIS A 474 5.36 -2.09 13.86
CA HIS A 474 4.18 -1.26 14.10
C HIS A 474 3.99 -0.87 15.57
N SER A 475 4.06 -1.86 16.46
CA SER A 475 4.07 -1.68 17.91
C SER A 475 5.18 -2.54 18.48
N MET A 476 6.01 -1.96 19.35
CA MET A 476 7.02 -2.69 20.14
C MET A 476 6.55 -2.96 21.58
N ARG A 477 5.30 -2.57 21.93
CA ARG A 477 4.75 -2.70 23.28
C ARG A 477 3.75 -3.84 23.40
N ASP A 478 2.78 -3.85 22.50
CA ASP A 478 1.65 -4.75 22.59
C ASP A 478 2.09 -6.12 22.10
N ARG A 479 2.27 -7.06 23.04
CA ARG A 479 2.55 -8.45 22.71
C ARG A 479 1.29 -8.99 22.05
N LEU A 480 1.32 -9.07 20.72
CA LEU A 480 0.21 -9.62 19.96
C LEU A 480 0.27 -11.16 19.88
N THR A 481 1.25 -11.77 20.54
CA THR A 481 1.44 -13.21 20.64
C THR A 481 2.02 -13.52 22.02
N ASP A 482 1.63 -14.64 22.61
CA ASP A 482 2.17 -15.14 23.87
C ASP A 482 3.41 -16.05 23.69
N LEU A 483 3.89 -16.26 22.46
CA LEU A 483 5.08 -17.08 22.21
C LEU A 483 6.34 -16.42 22.80
N PRO A 484 7.14 -17.11 23.63
CA PRO A 484 8.30 -16.51 24.31
C PRO A 484 9.32 -15.84 23.37
N LEU A 485 9.53 -16.41 22.19
CA LEU A 485 10.48 -15.88 21.20
C LEU A 485 10.01 -14.55 20.60
N PHE A 486 8.70 -14.35 20.41
CA PHE A 486 8.14 -13.19 19.70
C PHE A 486 7.42 -12.20 20.63
N SER A 487 7.27 -12.56 21.91
CA SER A 487 6.72 -11.71 22.96
C SER A 487 7.78 -10.93 23.74
N TRP A 488 9.07 -11.13 23.42
CA TRP A 488 10.17 -10.53 24.16
C TRP A 488 10.59 -9.20 23.56
N ASN A 489 10.09 -8.09 24.11
CA ASN A 489 10.38 -6.73 23.62
C ASN A 489 11.90 -6.41 23.55
N TYR A 490 12.71 -7.06 24.39
CA TYR A 490 14.17 -6.94 24.35
C TYR A 490 14.79 -7.62 23.12
N LEU A 491 14.17 -8.69 22.61
CA LEU A 491 14.58 -9.28 21.34
C LEU A 491 14.34 -8.30 20.20
N ASP A 492 13.18 -7.67 20.13
CA ASP A 492 12.87 -6.69 19.08
C ASP A 492 13.84 -5.50 19.13
N THR A 493 14.14 -5.04 20.35
CA THR A 493 15.15 -4.00 20.58
C THR A 493 16.55 -4.44 20.11
N LEU A 494 16.96 -5.67 20.45
CA LEU A 494 18.23 -6.25 20.02
C LEU A 494 18.29 -6.37 18.49
N LEU A 495 17.24 -6.91 17.86
CA LEU A 495 17.12 -7.04 16.42
C LEU A 495 17.17 -5.69 15.72
N PHE A 496 16.53 -4.67 16.30
CA PHE A 496 16.60 -3.31 15.82
C PHE A 496 18.04 -2.77 15.83
N PHE A 497 18.78 -2.93 16.94
CA PHE A 497 20.19 -2.52 17.00
C PHE A 497 21.07 -3.32 16.05
N CYS A 498 20.83 -4.63 15.90
CA CYS A 498 21.51 -5.45 14.90
C CYS A 498 21.25 -4.93 13.48
N PHE A 499 20.02 -4.52 13.17
CA PHE A 499 19.66 -3.91 11.89
C PHE A 499 20.38 -2.58 11.66
N VAL A 500 20.36 -1.66 12.64
CA VAL A 500 21.05 -0.37 12.53
C VAL A 500 22.56 -0.56 12.38
N ALA A 501 23.15 -1.48 13.13
CA ALA A 501 24.56 -1.83 13.02
C ALA A 501 24.87 -2.41 11.64
N ALA A 502 24.02 -3.28 11.10
CA ALA A 502 24.16 -3.84 9.76
C ALA A 502 24.14 -2.73 8.69
N ILE A 503 23.12 -1.85 8.68
CA ILE A 503 23.01 -0.73 7.75
C ILE A 503 24.23 0.21 7.85
N SER A 504 24.61 0.59 9.06
CA SER A 504 25.73 1.51 9.30
C SER A 504 27.05 0.91 8.82
N ALA A 505 27.29 -0.38 9.12
CA ALA A 505 28.46 -1.10 8.62
C ALA A 505 28.47 -1.19 7.09
N SER A 506 27.32 -1.44 6.45
CA SER A 506 27.18 -1.44 4.99
C SER A 506 27.60 -0.10 4.39
N ILE A 507 27.02 1.00 4.87
CA ILE A 507 27.30 2.36 4.37
C ILE A 507 28.78 2.67 4.58
N PHE A 508 29.32 2.44 5.77
CA PHE A 508 30.73 2.66 6.09
C PHE A 508 31.67 1.90 5.14
N TRP A 509 31.38 0.63 4.89
CA TRP A 509 32.21 -0.20 4.03
C TRP A 509 32.11 0.19 2.56
N MET A 510 30.92 0.54 2.08
CA MET A 510 30.71 1.06 0.73
C MET A 510 31.43 2.41 0.53
N CYS A 511 31.44 3.29 1.54
CA CYS A 511 32.26 4.50 1.56
C CYS A 511 33.76 4.18 1.49
N ARG A 512 34.25 3.25 2.33
CA ARG A 512 35.66 2.85 2.38
C ARG A 512 36.15 2.28 1.05
N ARG A 513 35.33 1.49 0.36
CA ARG A 513 35.63 0.96 -0.99
C ARG A 513 35.46 1.98 -2.11
N ARG A 514 35.14 3.24 -1.80
CA ARG A 514 34.75 4.30 -2.76
C ARG A 514 33.60 3.88 -3.69
N ALA A 515 32.83 2.86 -3.32
CA ALA A 515 31.72 2.36 -4.11
C ALA A 515 30.62 3.42 -4.23
N ILE A 516 30.39 4.23 -3.20
CA ILE A 516 29.42 5.33 -3.24
C ILE A 516 29.87 6.45 -4.18
N ASN A 517 31.16 6.81 -4.14
CA ASN A 517 31.70 7.90 -4.96
C ASN A 517 31.82 7.51 -6.44
N ASN A 518 32.09 6.23 -6.73
CA ASN A 518 32.35 5.75 -8.08
C ASN A 518 31.12 5.12 -8.75
N ASN A 519 30.11 4.69 -7.99
CA ASN A 519 28.89 4.08 -8.52
C ASN A 519 27.69 5.04 -8.36
N PRO A 520 27.12 5.58 -9.45
CA PRO A 520 25.99 6.49 -9.37
C PRO A 520 24.73 5.84 -8.78
N VAL A 521 24.59 4.51 -8.86
CA VAL A 521 23.46 3.77 -8.24
C VAL A 521 23.57 3.83 -6.72
N SER A 522 24.75 3.57 -6.16
CA SER A 522 24.98 3.68 -4.72
C SER A 522 24.77 5.10 -4.20
N ALA A 523 25.18 6.11 -4.98
CA ALA A 523 24.94 7.51 -4.66
C ALA A 523 23.44 7.87 -4.68
N LEU A 524 22.67 7.32 -5.63
CA LEU A 524 21.21 7.50 -5.70
C LEU A 524 20.51 6.93 -4.45
N PHE A 525 20.83 5.70 -4.05
CA PHE A 525 20.20 5.10 -2.86
C PHE A 525 20.61 5.79 -1.56
N LEU A 526 21.86 6.29 -1.47
CA LEU A 526 22.28 7.12 -0.34
C LEU A 526 21.52 8.45 -0.32
N TYR A 527 21.31 9.06 -1.49
CA TYR A 527 20.51 10.27 -1.63
C TYR A 527 19.07 10.04 -1.17
N ILE A 528 18.40 8.99 -1.67
CA ILE A 528 17.03 8.61 -1.28
C ILE A 528 16.92 8.40 0.23
N LEU A 529 17.84 7.63 0.82
CA LEU A 529 17.85 7.37 2.25
C LEU A 529 18.03 8.67 3.04
N PHE A 530 18.99 9.50 2.65
CA PHE A 530 19.28 10.75 3.33
C PHE A 530 18.09 11.71 3.29
N ILE A 531 17.50 11.96 2.10
CA ILE A 531 16.37 12.88 1.99
C ILE A 531 15.14 12.33 2.72
N GLY A 532 14.89 11.02 2.68
CA GLY A 532 13.76 10.42 3.39
C GLY A 532 13.87 10.60 4.90
N LEU A 533 15.02 10.22 5.47
CA LEU A 533 15.27 10.37 6.90
C LEU A 533 15.31 11.85 7.33
N MET A 534 15.92 12.73 6.54
CA MET A 534 15.99 14.16 6.87
C MET A 534 14.64 14.86 6.70
N SER A 535 13.82 14.47 5.74
CA SER A 535 12.45 14.99 5.63
C SER A 535 11.60 14.57 6.82
N ILE A 536 11.66 13.30 7.25
CA ILE A 536 10.99 12.85 8.48
C ILE A 536 11.51 13.62 9.70
N PHE A 537 12.84 13.75 9.80
CA PHE A 537 13.49 14.51 10.85
C PHE A 537 12.92 15.93 10.88
N LEU A 538 13.05 16.70 9.81
CA LEU A 538 12.63 18.10 9.74
C LEU A 538 11.13 18.28 10.01
N ASP A 539 10.28 17.43 9.44
CA ASP A 539 8.84 17.52 9.61
C ASP A 539 8.41 17.27 11.07
N ARG A 540 8.91 16.21 11.70
CA ARG A 540 8.64 15.94 13.13
C ARG A 540 9.34 16.92 14.08
N SER A 541 10.42 17.52 13.60
CA SER A 541 11.26 18.45 14.36
C SER A 541 10.65 19.83 14.49
N TYR A 542 10.03 20.32 13.41
CA TYR A 542 9.65 21.73 13.30
C TYR A 542 8.15 21.93 13.06
N LEU A 543 7.42 20.87 12.71
CA LEU A 543 5.99 20.95 12.41
C LEU A 543 5.21 20.23 13.50
N GLY A 544 4.21 20.90 14.07
CA GLY A 544 3.17 20.27 14.88
C GLY A 544 1.96 19.91 14.00
N GLY A 545 1.14 18.96 14.44
CA GLY A 545 -0.10 18.58 13.74
C GLY A 545 0.01 17.24 12.99
N ILE A 546 -0.70 17.13 11.86
CA ILE A 546 -0.76 15.89 11.07
C ILE A 546 0.37 15.85 10.05
N HIS A 547 1.19 14.81 10.11
CA HIS A 547 2.40 14.58 9.31
C HIS A 547 2.12 13.86 7.98
N LEU A 548 1.21 14.43 7.18
CA LEU A 548 0.52 13.73 6.09
C LEU A 548 1.45 13.13 5.01
N LEU A 549 2.53 13.83 4.63
CA LEU A 549 3.44 13.37 3.56
C LEU A 549 4.59 12.51 4.09
N THR A 550 5.10 12.81 5.29
CA THR A 550 6.27 12.14 5.87
C THR A 550 5.93 10.76 6.43
N GLU A 551 4.70 10.56 6.92
CA GLU A 551 4.15 9.22 7.25
C GLU A 551 3.94 8.31 6.03
N ARG A 552 4.21 8.80 4.82
CA ARG A 552 4.08 8.03 3.57
C ARG A 552 5.44 7.78 2.90
N LEU A 553 6.54 8.13 3.58
CA LEU A 553 7.90 7.90 3.11
C LEU A 553 8.46 6.53 3.47
N ASP A 554 7.79 5.78 4.36
CA ASP A 554 8.26 4.50 4.88
C ASP A 554 8.64 3.52 3.76
N LEU A 555 7.76 3.32 2.77
CA LEU A 555 8.04 2.41 1.65
C LEU A 555 9.28 2.80 0.81
N ILE A 556 9.53 4.11 0.67
CA ILE A 556 10.70 4.63 -0.06
C ILE A 556 11.98 4.38 0.75
N ILE A 557 11.92 4.62 2.05
CA ILE A 557 13.04 4.43 2.98
C ILE A 557 13.37 2.94 3.11
N ASP A 558 12.37 2.07 3.25
CA ASP A 558 12.51 0.62 3.29
C ASP A 558 13.23 0.09 2.04
N THR A 559 12.88 0.62 0.87
CA THR A 559 13.56 0.27 -0.39
C THR A 559 15.06 0.61 -0.33
N ALA A 560 15.42 1.76 0.23
CA ALA A 560 16.82 2.13 0.42
C ALA A 560 17.52 1.29 1.50
N PHE A 561 16.83 0.93 2.58
CA PHE A 561 17.37 -0.01 3.58
C PHE A 561 17.64 -1.39 2.98
N ILE A 562 16.73 -1.94 2.17
CA ILE A 562 16.93 -3.21 1.46
C ILE A 562 18.19 -3.15 0.59
N PHE A 563 18.42 -2.04 -0.13
CA PHE A 563 19.64 -1.85 -0.91
C PHE A 563 20.90 -1.91 -0.04
N PHE A 564 20.93 -1.22 1.09
CA PHE A 564 22.08 -1.22 1.99
C PHE A 564 22.26 -2.54 2.75
N LEU A 565 21.19 -3.24 3.11
CA LEU A 565 21.26 -4.58 3.69
C LEU A 565 21.93 -5.56 2.71
N ILE A 566 21.50 -5.55 1.45
CA ILE A 566 22.10 -6.39 0.41
C ILE A 566 23.55 -6.01 0.15
N GLY A 567 23.84 -4.71 0.07
CA GLY A 567 25.20 -4.20 -0.06
C GLY A 567 26.10 -4.72 1.06
N GLY A 568 25.67 -4.60 2.31
CA GLY A 568 26.36 -5.15 3.48
C GLY A 568 26.54 -6.66 3.43
N PHE A 569 25.48 -7.37 3.09
CA PHE A 569 25.53 -8.82 2.97
C PHE A 569 26.58 -9.27 1.96
N ILE A 570 26.60 -8.68 0.76
CA ILE A 570 27.64 -8.97 -0.26
C ILE A 570 29.02 -8.65 0.32
N SER A 571 29.14 -7.52 1.00
CA SER A 571 30.40 -7.04 1.56
C SER A 571 31.02 -7.99 2.58
N VAL A 572 30.19 -8.51 3.48
CA VAL A 572 30.60 -9.43 4.53
C VAL A 572 30.79 -10.83 3.96
N ARG A 573 29.93 -11.26 3.03
CA ARG A 573 30.05 -12.55 2.34
C ARG A 573 31.37 -12.67 1.57
N ASP A 574 31.82 -11.63 0.90
CA ASP A 574 33.10 -11.67 0.17
C ASP A 574 34.30 -11.87 1.12
N ARG A 575 34.17 -11.49 2.39
CA ARG A 575 35.25 -11.59 3.40
C ARG A 575 35.14 -12.85 4.26
N TYR A 576 33.94 -13.23 4.68
CA TYR A 576 33.68 -14.30 5.66
C TYR A 576 32.72 -15.39 5.16
N GLY A 577 32.14 -15.24 3.96
CA GLY A 577 30.98 -16.00 3.48
C GLY A 577 31.20 -17.48 3.20
N ARG A 578 32.42 -18.00 3.38
CA ARG A 578 32.67 -19.45 3.39
C ARG A 578 32.39 -20.10 4.75
N GLN A 579 32.25 -19.29 5.81
CA GLN A 579 32.00 -19.82 7.14
C GLN A 579 30.52 -20.19 7.29
N PRO A 580 30.20 -21.47 7.60
CA PRO A 580 28.82 -21.92 7.74
C PRO A 580 28.08 -21.16 8.85
N ILE A 581 28.80 -20.74 9.90
CA ILE A 581 28.23 -20.00 11.03
C ILE A 581 27.64 -18.65 10.58
N PHE A 582 28.34 -17.89 9.74
CA PHE A 582 27.86 -16.60 9.26
C PHE A 582 26.55 -16.75 8.46
N LEU A 583 26.49 -17.78 7.60
CA LEU A 583 25.32 -18.05 6.77
C LEU A 583 24.12 -18.47 7.61
N TRP A 584 24.31 -19.40 8.56
CA TRP A 584 23.24 -19.82 9.48
C TRP A 584 22.77 -18.70 10.39
N THR A 585 23.67 -17.90 10.96
CA THR A 585 23.30 -16.74 11.78
C THR A 585 22.48 -15.73 10.98
N SER A 586 22.87 -15.45 9.73
CA SER A 586 22.11 -14.55 8.86
C SER A 586 20.70 -15.08 8.56
N ILE A 587 20.57 -16.38 8.26
CA ILE A 587 19.28 -17.04 8.01
C ILE A 587 18.37 -16.93 9.23
N VAL A 588 18.88 -17.28 10.41
CA VAL A 588 18.09 -17.29 11.65
C VAL A 588 17.68 -15.89 12.05
N ILE A 589 18.59 -14.92 12.04
CA ILE A 589 18.27 -13.53 12.41
C ILE A 589 17.20 -12.96 11.47
N LEU A 590 17.36 -13.12 10.15
CA LEU A 590 16.37 -12.61 9.20
C LEU A 590 15.01 -13.31 9.35
N ALA A 591 14.98 -14.63 9.58
CA ALA A 591 13.72 -15.36 9.78
C ALA A 591 12.99 -14.96 11.06
N VAL A 592 13.73 -14.79 12.17
CA VAL A 592 13.17 -14.32 13.45
C VAL A 592 12.67 -12.89 13.32
N MET A 593 13.43 -12.04 12.63
CA MET A 593 13.05 -10.64 12.39
C MET A 593 11.78 -10.54 11.55
N VAL A 594 11.60 -11.37 10.51
CA VAL A 594 10.34 -11.44 9.73
C VAL A 594 9.17 -11.88 10.62
N GLY A 595 9.35 -12.90 11.46
CA GLY A 595 8.30 -13.34 12.39
C GLY A 595 7.91 -12.24 13.38
N SER A 596 8.90 -11.57 13.96
CA SER A 596 8.73 -10.50 14.96
C SER A 596 8.07 -9.24 14.37
N THR A 597 8.49 -8.78 13.18
CA THR A 597 7.85 -7.61 12.54
C THR A 597 6.42 -7.95 12.11
N TYR A 598 6.18 -9.17 11.64
CA TYR A 598 4.85 -9.63 11.26
C TYR A 598 3.86 -9.63 12.43
N SER A 599 4.29 -10.08 13.61
CA SER A 599 3.48 -10.08 14.83
C SER A 599 3.36 -8.72 15.53
N SER A 600 3.88 -7.64 14.94
CA SER A 600 3.90 -6.33 15.60
C SER A 600 2.65 -5.49 15.41
N GLY A 601 1.75 -5.87 14.50
CA GLY A 601 0.56 -5.09 14.17
C GLY A 601 -0.33 -5.68 13.07
N PRO A 602 -1.30 -4.90 12.57
CA PRO A 602 -1.65 -3.53 12.98
C PRO A 602 -2.56 -3.51 14.22
N ILE A 603 -2.62 -2.36 14.89
CA ILE A 603 -3.53 -2.09 16.00
C ILE A 603 -4.35 -0.85 15.65
N HIS A 604 -5.42 -1.03 14.86
CA HIS A 604 -6.34 0.05 14.50
C HIS A 604 -7.78 -0.44 14.52
N GLY A 605 -8.69 0.49 14.80
CA GLY A 605 -10.11 0.19 14.66
C GLY A 605 -10.52 0.04 13.19
N ARG A 606 -11.76 -0.41 13.00
CA ARG A 606 -12.35 -0.61 11.67
C ARG A 606 -13.88 -0.48 11.70
N VAL A 607 -14.45 -0.44 10.50
CA VAL A 607 -15.88 -0.64 10.27
C VAL A 607 -16.22 -2.13 10.42
N THR A 608 -17.30 -2.43 11.13
CA THR A 608 -17.90 -3.77 11.25
C THR A 608 -19.08 -3.91 10.30
N MET A 609 -19.55 -5.13 10.08
CA MET A 609 -20.76 -5.35 9.29
C MET A 609 -21.99 -4.65 9.91
N SER A 610 -22.11 -4.64 11.24
CA SER A 610 -23.17 -3.92 11.94
C SER A 610 -23.15 -2.41 11.67
N HIS A 611 -21.96 -1.77 11.71
CA HIS A 611 -21.80 -0.38 11.29
C HIS A 611 -22.27 -0.16 9.84
N TYR A 612 -21.87 -1.02 8.91
CA TYR A 612 -22.26 -0.90 7.51
C TYR A 612 -23.77 -1.03 7.30
N ASN A 613 -24.39 -2.07 7.86
CA ASN A 613 -25.82 -2.32 7.74
C ASN A 613 -26.66 -1.20 8.38
N ALA A 614 -26.26 -0.73 9.56
CA ALA A 614 -26.94 0.37 10.26
C ALA A 614 -26.88 1.67 9.44
N MET A 615 -25.73 1.98 8.84
CA MET A 615 -25.58 3.19 8.04
C MET A 615 -26.29 3.10 6.69
N GLN A 616 -26.39 1.89 6.11
CA GLN A 616 -27.25 1.66 4.96
C GLN A 616 -28.72 1.88 5.30
N ALA A 617 -29.20 1.34 6.43
CA ALA A 617 -30.57 1.55 6.91
C ALA A 617 -30.86 3.03 7.17
N LEU A 618 -29.92 3.74 7.81
CA LEU A 618 -30.00 5.19 8.03
C LEU A 618 -30.14 5.95 6.71
N TYR A 619 -29.31 5.65 5.72
CA TYR A 619 -29.38 6.35 4.44
C TYR A 619 -30.71 6.10 3.72
N VAL A 620 -31.25 4.89 3.80
CA VAL A 620 -32.60 4.58 3.27
C VAL A 620 -33.69 5.38 3.99
N ASP A 621 -33.60 5.53 5.32
CA ASP A 621 -34.54 6.37 6.07
C ASP A 621 -34.44 7.85 5.69
N MET A 622 -33.22 8.38 5.53
CA MET A 622 -32.99 9.75 5.07
C MET A 622 -33.64 10.01 3.70
N LEU A 623 -33.57 9.05 2.78
CA LEU A 623 -34.23 9.13 1.47
C LEU A 623 -35.76 9.09 1.59
N LYS A 624 -36.31 8.15 2.36
CA LYS A 624 -37.76 7.99 2.55
C LYS A 624 -38.41 9.21 3.22
N THR A 625 -37.68 9.83 4.14
CA THR A 625 -38.20 10.96 4.93
C THR A 625 -37.86 12.33 4.35
N GLY A 626 -37.11 12.39 3.24
CA GLY A 626 -36.68 13.66 2.63
C GLY A 626 -35.67 14.44 3.48
N ARG A 627 -34.95 13.77 4.38
CA ARG A 627 -34.02 14.35 5.37
C ARG A 627 -32.55 14.14 4.99
N THR A 628 -32.24 14.19 3.71
CA THR A 628 -30.87 13.97 3.20
C THR A 628 -29.89 15.08 3.63
N ASP A 629 -30.43 16.24 4.03
CA ASP A 629 -29.70 17.39 4.55
C ASP A 629 -29.38 17.27 6.05
N TYR A 630 -29.85 16.26 6.78
CA TYR A 630 -29.60 16.13 8.21
C TYR A 630 -28.13 15.81 8.49
N CYS A 631 -27.61 16.30 9.62
CA CYS A 631 -26.28 15.91 10.07
C CYS A 631 -26.30 14.51 10.68
N VAL A 632 -25.15 13.84 10.70
CA VAL A 632 -24.98 12.57 11.41
C VAL A 632 -23.83 12.71 12.38
N LEU A 633 -24.15 12.71 13.68
CA LEU A 633 -23.20 12.80 14.76
C LEU A 633 -22.80 11.39 15.21
N SER A 634 -21.55 10.99 14.94
CA SER A 634 -21.03 9.68 15.32
C SER A 634 -19.50 9.65 15.39
N GLU A 635 -18.96 8.51 15.81
CA GLU A 635 -17.57 8.12 15.63
C GLU A 635 -17.20 8.04 14.13
N HIS A 636 -15.90 8.16 13.84
CA HIS A 636 -15.35 8.12 12.49
C HIS A 636 -15.65 6.85 11.67
N PHE A 637 -15.75 5.64 12.25
CA PHE A 637 -16.00 4.41 11.49
C PHE A 637 -17.45 4.32 10.97
N PRO A 638 -18.50 4.51 11.78
CA PRO A 638 -19.86 4.65 11.27
C PRO A 638 -19.97 5.74 10.19
N LEU A 639 -19.32 6.90 10.37
CA LEU A 639 -19.34 7.96 9.36
C LEU A 639 -18.67 7.53 8.03
N ALA A 640 -17.56 6.80 8.09
CA ALA A 640 -16.91 6.27 6.88
C ALA A 640 -17.79 5.23 6.16
N ALA A 641 -18.50 4.39 6.93
CA ALA A 641 -19.46 3.44 6.38
C ALA A 641 -20.66 4.14 5.74
N LEU A 642 -21.17 5.23 6.34
CA LEU A 642 -22.23 6.06 5.79
C LEU A 642 -21.81 6.76 4.52
N GLU A 643 -20.59 7.29 4.45
CA GLU A 643 -20.05 7.93 3.25
C GLU A 643 -20.05 6.94 2.07
N SER A 644 -19.64 5.69 2.29
CA SER A 644 -19.73 4.64 1.27
C SER A 644 -21.17 4.22 0.97
N SER A 645 -22.01 4.01 1.98
CA SER A 645 -23.40 3.55 1.81
C SER A 645 -24.27 4.60 1.09
N SER A 646 -23.96 5.87 1.29
CA SER A 646 -24.59 7.00 0.60
C SER A 646 -23.94 7.32 -0.75
N ARG A 647 -22.96 6.52 -1.20
CA ARG A 647 -22.23 6.71 -2.47
C ARG A 647 -21.60 8.11 -2.58
N GLY A 648 -21.01 8.57 -1.46
CA GLY A 648 -20.36 9.88 -1.34
C GLY A 648 -21.33 11.05 -1.14
N ARG A 649 -22.65 10.86 -1.02
CA ARG A 649 -23.60 11.97 -0.86
C ARG A 649 -23.59 12.57 0.54
N VAL A 650 -23.35 11.76 1.57
CA VAL A 650 -23.22 12.22 2.97
C VAL A 650 -21.76 12.09 3.37
N LYS A 651 -20.97 13.16 3.20
CA LYS A 651 -19.54 13.19 3.55
C LYS A 651 -19.38 13.67 4.99
N ASN A 652 -18.61 12.93 5.79
CA ASN A 652 -18.32 13.31 7.18
C ASN A 652 -19.56 13.70 8.02
N GLY A 653 -20.68 12.99 7.81
CA GLY A 653 -21.95 13.28 8.51
C GLY A 653 -22.56 14.65 8.21
N ASN A 654 -22.30 15.21 7.02
CA ASN A 654 -22.69 16.57 6.60
C ASN A 654 -22.07 17.70 7.46
N PHE A 655 -21.07 17.40 8.28
CA PHE A 655 -20.27 18.44 8.90
C PHE A 655 -19.32 19.05 7.86
N PRO A 656 -19.14 20.37 7.86
CA PRO A 656 -18.15 21.00 6.99
C PRO A 656 -16.80 20.34 7.24
N ILE A 657 -16.22 19.79 6.17
CA ILE A 657 -14.88 19.22 6.22
C ILE A 657 -13.91 20.41 6.31
N LYS A 658 -13.65 20.87 7.53
CA LYS A 658 -12.43 21.62 7.82
C LYS A 658 -11.35 20.56 8.00
N TYR A 659 -10.37 20.58 7.11
CA TYR A 659 -9.31 19.58 7.01
C TYR A 659 -8.73 19.27 8.42
N GLY A 660 -8.82 18.00 8.82
CA GLY A 660 -8.72 17.59 10.23
C GLY A 660 -10.00 16.85 10.63
N TYR A 661 -10.15 15.63 10.09
CA TYR A 661 -11.30 14.77 10.38
C TYR A 661 -11.56 14.75 11.89
N LEU A 662 -12.80 15.05 12.28
CA LEU A 662 -13.34 14.98 13.65
C LEU A 662 -13.15 16.18 14.57
N GLU A 663 -12.51 17.29 14.17
CA GLU A 663 -12.26 18.33 15.16
C GLU A 663 -13.54 19.00 15.71
N GLU A 664 -14.58 19.23 14.91
CA GLU A 664 -15.83 19.82 15.45
C GLU A 664 -16.87 18.75 15.78
N GLY A 665 -17.25 17.92 14.81
CA GLY A 665 -18.23 16.85 15.02
C GLY A 665 -17.77 15.80 16.04
N GLY A 666 -16.49 15.43 16.05
CA GLY A 666 -15.94 14.48 17.02
C GLY A 666 -15.87 15.06 18.44
N LYS A 667 -15.52 16.35 18.60
CA LYS A 667 -15.58 17.02 19.91
C LYS A 667 -17.01 17.07 20.45
N ILE A 668 -17.99 17.37 19.59
CA ILE A 668 -19.41 17.36 19.97
C ILE A 668 -19.88 15.93 20.29
N PHE A 669 -19.45 14.94 19.51
CA PHE A 669 -19.76 13.53 19.77
C PHE A 669 -19.23 13.09 21.14
N ILE A 670 -17.97 13.40 21.47
CA ILE A 670 -17.39 13.07 22.79
C ILE A 670 -18.16 13.75 23.92
N LYS A 671 -18.58 15.01 23.75
CA LYS A 671 -19.39 15.73 24.73
C LYS A 671 -20.77 15.10 24.92
N MET A 672 -21.48 14.82 23.81
CA MET A 672 -22.79 14.15 23.82
C MET A 672 -22.70 12.77 24.44
N PHE A 673 -21.64 12.02 24.12
CA PHE A 673 -21.37 10.71 24.68
C PHE A 673 -21.08 10.75 26.19
N SER A 674 -20.22 11.68 26.63
CA SER A 674 -19.76 11.75 28.02
C SER A 674 -20.77 12.41 28.96
N ARG A 675 -21.55 13.36 28.45
CA ARG A 675 -22.58 14.13 29.17
C ARG A 675 -23.76 14.41 28.22
N PRO A 676 -24.69 13.45 28.05
CA PRO A 676 -25.82 13.60 27.12
C PRO A 676 -26.68 14.81 27.46
N ASP A 677 -26.85 15.70 26.49
CA ASP A 677 -27.65 16.92 26.59
C ASP A 677 -28.17 17.31 25.20
N ILE A 678 -29.41 17.77 25.12
CA ILE A 678 -30.03 18.23 23.88
C ILE A 678 -29.26 19.42 23.25
N LEU A 679 -28.55 20.20 24.08
CA LEU A 679 -27.70 21.30 23.65
C LEU A 679 -26.63 20.84 22.64
N TRP A 680 -26.05 19.66 22.82
CA TRP A 680 -25.02 19.15 21.91
C TRP A 680 -25.60 18.78 20.55
N MET A 681 -26.84 18.27 20.50
CA MET A 681 -27.54 18.01 19.24
C MET A 681 -27.92 19.30 18.52
N LYS A 682 -28.29 20.34 19.28
CA LYS A 682 -28.51 21.69 18.75
C LYS A 682 -27.22 22.31 18.21
N GLU A 683 -26.11 22.21 18.95
CA GLU A 683 -24.78 22.68 18.51
C GLU A 683 -24.33 21.95 17.24
N ALA A 684 -24.53 20.62 17.18
CA ALA A 684 -24.24 19.80 16.01
C ALA A 684 -24.97 20.34 14.77
N ALA A 685 -26.30 20.48 14.85
CA ALA A 685 -27.13 20.95 13.74
C ALA A 685 -26.79 22.38 13.31
N GLN A 686 -26.46 23.27 14.25
CA GLN A 686 -26.03 24.63 13.95
C GLN A 686 -24.67 24.66 13.22
N LYS A 687 -23.70 23.85 13.66
CA LYS A 687 -22.37 23.79 13.03
C LYS A 687 -22.39 23.14 11.65
N SER A 688 -23.21 22.11 11.46
CA SER A 688 -23.44 21.49 10.15
C SER A 688 -24.35 22.32 9.24
N LYS A 689 -25.04 23.34 9.79
CA LYS A 689 -26.05 24.16 9.09
C LYS A 689 -27.23 23.32 8.56
N THR A 690 -27.71 22.39 9.38
CA THR A 690 -28.77 21.43 9.03
C THR A 690 -30.02 21.65 9.89
N ARG A 691 -31.17 21.14 9.44
CA ARG A 691 -32.47 21.27 10.16
C ARG A 691 -32.63 20.30 11.33
N GLY A 692 -31.76 19.31 11.40
CA GLY A 692 -31.75 18.29 12.44
C GLY A 692 -30.51 17.43 12.31
N CYS A 693 -30.39 16.46 13.20
CA CYS A 693 -29.26 15.54 13.25
C CYS A 693 -29.68 14.16 13.72
N TYR A 694 -29.06 13.13 13.15
CA TYR A 694 -29.05 11.80 13.71
C TYR A 694 -27.87 11.64 14.67
N PHE A 695 -28.09 10.92 15.76
CA PHE A 695 -27.05 10.52 16.69
C PHE A 695 -26.89 9.01 16.61
N VAL A 696 -25.66 8.54 16.35
CA VAL A 696 -25.36 7.13 16.14
C VAL A 696 -24.34 6.70 17.18
N LEU A 697 -24.69 5.70 17.99
CA LEU A 697 -23.80 5.03 18.93
C LEU A 697 -23.81 3.53 18.70
N ASP A 698 -22.64 2.92 18.85
CA ASP A 698 -22.52 1.48 18.93
C ASP A 698 -22.44 1.01 20.39
N GLN A 699 -22.64 -0.30 20.59
CA GLN A 699 -22.72 -0.93 21.91
C GLN A 699 -21.44 -0.79 22.73
N ARG A 700 -20.25 -0.59 22.12
CA ARG A 700 -18.99 -0.37 22.85
C ARG A 700 -19.05 0.89 23.71
N PHE A 701 -19.88 1.85 23.31
CA PHE A 701 -20.10 3.10 24.02
C PHE A 701 -21.38 3.07 24.86
N LEU A 702 -22.35 2.19 24.55
CA LEU A 702 -23.62 2.17 25.27
C LEU A 702 -23.51 1.42 26.59
N VAL A 703 -23.52 2.19 27.68
CA VAL A 703 -23.80 1.72 29.03
C VAL A 703 -25.28 2.03 29.35
N ASP A 704 -25.93 1.19 30.16
CA ASP A 704 -27.38 1.27 30.46
C ASP A 704 -27.86 2.66 30.89
N TRP A 705 -27.07 3.35 31.73
CA TRP A 705 -27.38 4.71 32.18
C TRP A 705 -27.38 5.73 31.03
N ASN A 706 -26.43 5.62 30.10
CA ASN A 706 -26.30 6.51 28.95
C ASN A 706 -27.44 6.27 27.96
N LYS A 707 -27.76 5.00 27.66
CA LYS A 707 -28.87 4.63 26.77
C LYS A 707 -30.21 5.17 27.28
N THR A 708 -30.45 5.07 28.58
CA THR A 708 -31.67 5.57 29.21
C THR A 708 -31.75 7.09 29.14
N GLN A 709 -30.66 7.79 29.47
CA GLN A 709 -30.60 9.25 29.40
C GLN A 709 -30.81 9.77 27.96
N ILE A 710 -30.19 9.14 26.96
CA ILE A 710 -30.40 9.49 25.55
C ILE A 710 -31.87 9.26 25.15
N ARG A 711 -32.48 8.15 25.59
CA ARG A 711 -33.91 7.89 25.34
C ARG A 711 -34.83 8.93 25.99
N TRP A 712 -34.48 9.44 27.17
CA TRP A 712 -35.18 10.55 27.80
C TRP A 712 -35.07 11.85 27.00
N LEU A 713 -33.92 12.11 26.38
CA LEU A 713 -33.65 13.33 25.63
C LEU A 713 -34.20 13.32 24.19
N LEU A 714 -34.03 12.20 23.48
CA LEU A 714 -34.30 12.09 22.03
C LEU A 714 -35.46 11.14 21.71
N GLY A 715 -36.06 10.49 22.71
CA GLY A 715 -37.07 9.46 22.51
C GLY A 715 -36.48 8.09 22.16
N ARG A 716 -37.32 7.20 21.64
CA ARG A 716 -36.86 5.87 21.20
C ARG A 716 -35.98 5.97 19.96
N GLU A 717 -35.10 4.99 19.82
CA GLU A 717 -34.30 4.76 18.62
C GLU A 717 -35.20 4.73 17.39
N VAL A 718 -34.81 5.45 16.34
CA VAL A 718 -35.49 5.38 15.04
C VAL A 718 -35.02 4.18 14.23
N ILE A 719 -33.79 3.72 14.47
CA ILE A 719 -33.18 2.55 13.83
C ILE A 719 -32.33 1.83 14.88
N GLU A 720 -32.45 0.51 14.93
CA GLU A 720 -31.63 -0.40 15.72
C GLU A 720 -31.25 -1.56 14.81
N VAL A 721 -29.95 -1.71 14.55
CA VAL A 721 -29.39 -2.78 13.73
C VAL A 721 -28.21 -3.37 14.48
N ASP A 722 -28.39 -4.62 14.92
CA ASP A 722 -27.43 -5.33 15.78
C ASP A 722 -27.03 -4.45 16.98
N ASP A 723 -25.75 -4.12 17.07
CA ASP A 723 -25.15 -3.36 18.16
C ASP A 723 -25.15 -1.84 17.93
N VAL A 724 -25.82 -1.34 16.88
CA VAL A 724 -25.81 0.08 16.50
C VAL A 724 -27.19 0.69 16.67
N HIS A 725 -27.25 1.76 17.45
CA HIS A 725 -28.47 2.47 17.82
C HIS A 725 -28.44 3.90 17.26
N ILE A 726 -29.56 4.31 16.67
CA ILE A 726 -29.69 5.61 16.00
C ILE A 726 -30.89 6.35 16.54
N TRP A 727 -30.66 7.57 17.02
CA TRP A 727 -31.69 8.51 17.44
C TRP A 727 -31.79 9.67 16.46
N ARG A 728 -32.95 10.33 16.43
CA ARG A 728 -33.20 11.51 15.61
C ARG A 728 -33.47 12.72 16.49
N TYR A 729 -32.85 13.83 16.15
CA TYR A 729 -33.15 15.15 16.68
C TYR A 729 -33.62 16.05 15.56
N ASP A 730 -34.80 16.64 15.73
CA ASP A 730 -35.36 17.66 14.84
C ASP A 730 -35.24 19.01 15.56
N ILE A 731 -34.71 20.05 14.91
CA ILE A 731 -34.84 21.41 15.45
C ILE A 731 -36.32 21.74 15.34
N SER A 732 -37.04 21.70 16.47
CA SER A 732 -38.37 22.31 16.53
C SER A 732 -38.23 23.75 16.06
N THR A 733 -38.97 24.13 15.02
CA THR A 733 -39.26 25.55 14.76
C THR A 733 -39.85 26.09 16.05
N LEU A 734 -39.02 26.74 16.86
CA LEU A 734 -39.48 27.57 17.97
C LEU A 734 -40.19 28.78 17.37
#